data_AF-A0A4W4DPP2-F1
#
_entry.id   AF-A0A4W4DPP2-F1
#
_cell.length_a   1.000
_cell.length_b   1.000
_cell.length_c   1.000
_cell.angle_alpha   90.00
_cell.angle_beta   90.00
_cell.angle_gamma   90.00
#
_symmetry.space_group_name_H-M   'P 1'
#
loop_
_entity.id
_entity.type
_entity.pdbx_description
1 polymer ?
#
loop_
_entity_poly.entity_id
_entity_poly.type
_entity_poly.pdbx_seq_one_letter_code
_entity_poly.pdbx_strand_id
1 'polypeptide(L)'
;MQALQGAELGAFTFFASPLPHDVCGSNGLPLTPNSIKILGRFQILKTITHPRLCQYVDISRGKHERLIVVAEHYEHSLQDLLKQHHPVSSEKVLQIAYEVLEGLTFMNRHGVVHRALSPHNVLLDRKGKVKLAKFGLYHMTDHGADVDFPIGYPSYLAPEVIAQGSFYLSEGSVVEAPLPSGPKADVWSVGMLLFELCAGRQLLQNIEISERLKFIITLGCMDDIVTVLAEEHGCLDVIRELPDNVQTLLRRCLMFPPSKRPTPAQLLEEPVFVGVASLYPAYQNPVSLFSSSPRCAHLELPEDLNELCKGDGQDYLSERTVDEVYHLWCLAGGDLEKELTNKDIIQSKPPVCTLPKLRDVTGEAYYPLLEDEHCGLPQSNSSTELSAASNLPLIIRERDTEYQLTRIVLFDRLLANPRERNCPLVWKEARVDVPPLLRGLAWATLLGVEGDIQAKYDAIDKDTAIPTDRQIEVDIPRCHQYDELLSSPQGHVKFRRVLKAWVVSHPDLVYWQGLDSLCAPFLYLNFNNEALAYACMSAFIPKYLYDFFLKDNSHVIQEYLTVFSQMIAFHDPELSNHLNEIGFIPDLYAIPWFLTMFTHVFPLHKIFHLWDTLLLGNSSFPFCIGVAILQQLRDRLLANGFNECILLFSDLPEIDIERCVRESISLFCWTPKSATFRQHAQTAKPLSDGIGIGRPLAYYSSDYHDYPDLPNTDLSREPLKLSELKAEVSPRISSEDLIDLCELTGPAHFKTPVKRPKTVKTKILAVDIRSAEDFGRGHVQGSVNIPYGSACTPDGELLQCPATHLLATHKGRVIVVLMLCVCPLQFAAHLVKLNYPRVCVLDGGMNKMKSTGLLTVPSPQI
;
A
#
# COMPACT_ATOMS: atom_id res chain seq x y z
N MET A 1 37.72 -34.59 -5.09
CA MET A 1 37.07 -33.46 -5.81
C MET A 1 37.44 -33.57 -7.28
N GLN A 2 36.51 -33.22 -8.17
CA GLN A 2 36.76 -33.19 -9.62
C GLN A 2 37.70 -32.03 -9.97
N ALA A 3 38.58 -32.26 -10.94
CA ALA A 3 39.41 -31.22 -11.53
C ALA A 3 38.53 -30.27 -12.38
N LEU A 4 38.95 -29.01 -12.50
CA LEU A 4 38.21 -27.94 -13.14
C LEU A 4 37.77 -28.33 -14.56
N GLN A 5 38.65 -28.96 -15.37
CA GLN A 5 38.39 -29.66 -16.64
C GLN A 5 37.30 -29.06 -17.58
N GLY A 6 37.04 -27.75 -17.51
CA GLY A 6 36.06 -27.02 -18.31
C GLY A 6 34.86 -26.41 -17.58
N ALA A 7 34.76 -26.52 -16.26
CA ALA A 7 33.87 -25.73 -15.43
C ALA A 7 34.41 -24.31 -15.20
N GLU A 8 33.51 -23.37 -14.95
CA GLU A 8 33.82 -21.97 -14.63
C GLU A 8 33.38 -21.63 -13.20
N LEU A 9 33.83 -20.47 -12.70
CA LEU A 9 33.33 -19.91 -11.45
C LEU A 9 32.10 -19.06 -11.74
N GLY A 10 30.95 -19.51 -11.25
CA GLY A 10 29.72 -18.71 -11.24
C GLY A 10 29.52 -18.05 -9.88
N ALA A 11 28.92 -16.86 -9.90
CA ALA A 11 28.47 -16.20 -8.70
C ALA A 11 27.03 -15.73 -8.85
N PHE A 12 26.25 -15.83 -7.77
CA PHE A 12 24.93 -15.21 -7.69
C PHE A 12 24.78 -14.48 -6.35
N THR A 13 23.90 -13.49 -6.32
CA THR A 13 23.70 -12.65 -5.14
C THR A 13 22.22 -12.55 -4.78
N PHE A 14 21.95 -12.41 -3.49
CA PHE A 14 20.63 -12.15 -2.93
C PHE A 14 20.78 -11.42 -1.59
N PHE A 15 19.69 -10.88 -1.06
CA PHE A 15 19.68 -10.15 0.21
C PHE A 15 18.97 -10.97 1.27
N ALA A 16 19.54 -11.03 2.47
CA ALA A 16 18.83 -11.53 3.64
C ALA A 16 17.80 -10.49 4.10
N SER A 17 16.67 -10.94 4.64
CA SER A 17 15.66 -10.05 5.21
C SER A 17 16.25 -9.27 6.40
N PRO A 18 16.06 -7.95 6.48
CA PRO A 18 16.61 -7.16 7.57
C PRO A 18 15.87 -7.47 8.87
N LEU A 19 16.61 -7.76 9.94
CA LEU A 19 16.02 -7.80 11.27
C LEU A 19 15.71 -6.36 11.75
N PRO A 20 14.59 -6.11 12.44
CA PRO A 20 14.33 -4.81 13.04
C PRO A 20 15.45 -4.44 14.02
N HIS A 21 15.86 -3.18 14.06
CA HIS A 21 17.03 -2.73 14.84
C HIS A 21 16.89 -2.88 16.38
N ASP A 22 15.68 -3.19 16.87
CA ASP A 22 15.35 -3.21 18.30
C ASP A 22 15.01 -4.60 18.87
N VAL A 23 15.26 -5.68 18.12
CA VAL A 23 14.94 -7.04 18.60
C VAL A 23 16.13 -7.66 19.33
N CYS A 24 15.98 -7.84 20.65
CA CYS A 24 16.90 -8.61 21.48
C CYS A 24 16.33 -10.01 21.72
N GLY A 25 17.20 -11.01 21.77
CA GLY A 25 16.83 -12.36 22.20
C GLY A 25 16.35 -12.36 23.66
N SER A 26 15.77 -13.48 24.12
CA SER A 26 15.30 -13.66 25.51
C SER A 26 16.38 -13.46 26.59
N ASN A 27 17.65 -13.43 26.19
CA ASN A 27 18.84 -13.15 26.99
C ASN A 27 19.31 -11.67 26.94
N GLY A 28 18.59 -10.78 26.26
CA GLY A 28 18.93 -9.36 26.13
C GLY A 28 20.08 -9.06 25.16
N LEU A 29 20.53 -10.05 24.36
CA LEU A 29 21.56 -9.85 23.33
C LEU A 29 20.92 -9.55 21.96
N PRO A 30 21.55 -8.73 21.11
CA PRO A 30 21.04 -8.47 19.76
C PRO A 30 20.89 -9.78 18.98
N LEU A 31 19.78 -9.93 18.26
CA LEU A 31 19.56 -11.11 17.43
C LEU A 31 20.66 -11.22 16.36
N THR A 32 21.07 -12.46 16.09
CA THR A 32 22.02 -12.74 15.01
C THR A 32 21.39 -12.36 13.67
N PRO A 33 22.00 -11.45 12.86
CA PRO A 33 21.50 -11.08 11.54
C PRO A 33 21.19 -12.29 10.68
N ASN A 34 20.11 -12.23 9.90
CA ASN A 34 19.69 -13.33 9.03
C ASN A 34 20.79 -13.71 8.03
N SER A 35 21.57 -12.74 7.52
CA SER A 35 22.74 -13.06 6.69
C SER A 35 23.79 -13.94 7.40
N ILE A 36 23.98 -13.78 8.71
CA ILE A 36 24.90 -14.62 9.49
C ILE A 36 24.31 -16.01 9.72
N LYS A 37 23.00 -16.12 9.99
CA LYS A 37 22.33 -17.43 10.08
C LYS A 37 22.47 -18.21 8.77
N ILE A 38 22.27 -17.54 7.63
CA ILE A 38 22.43 -18.13 6.30
C ILE A 38 23.87 -18.58 6.06
N LEU A 39 24.87 -17.75 6.38
CA LEU A 39 26.30 -18.13 6.31
C LEU A 39 26.60 -19.40 7.12
N GLY A 40 26.01 -19.53 8.30
CA GLY A 40 26.12 -20.71 9.16
C GLY A 40 25.53 -21.96 8.51
N ARG A 41 24.30 -21.89 8.00
CA ARG A 41 23.62 -23.00 7.33
C ARG A 41 24.29 -23.40 6.01
N PHE A 42 24.90 -22.45 5.29
CA PHE A 42 25.59 -22.69 4.03
C PHE A 42 26.80 -23.63 4.17
N GLN A 43 27.44 -23.70 5.34
CA GLN A 43 28.64 -24.55 5.53
C GLN A 43 28.36 -26.03 5.23
N ILE A 44 27.15 -26.51 5.50
CA ILE A 44 26.74 -27.87 5.16
C ILE A 44 26.78 -28.08 3.64
N LEU A 45 26.34 -27.10 2.85
CA LEU A 45 26.28 -27.20 1.39
C LEU A 45 27.68 -27.28 0.74
N LYS A 46 28.70 -26.67 1.35
CA LYS A 46 30.11 -26.80 0.89
C LYS A 46 30.62 -28.25 0.98
N THR A 47 30.09 -29.03 1.92
CA THR A 47 30.50 -30.44 2.12
C THR A 47 29.83 -31.41 1.14
N ILE A 48 28.81 -30.95 0.42
CA ILE A 48 28.04 -31.78 -0.52
C ILE A 48 28.78 -31.80 -1.86
N THR A 49 29.37 -32.95 -2.20
CA THR A 49 30.01 -33.19 -3.49
C THR A 49 29.30 -34.34 -4.20
N HIS A 50 28.91 -34.14 -5.45
CA HIS A 50 28.28 -35.18 -6.28
C HIS A 50 28.45 -34.87 -7.77
N PRO A 51 28.60 -35.87 -8.67
CA PRO A 51 28.78 -35.64 -10.11
C PRO A 51 27.62 -34.89 -10.78
N ARG A 52 26.43 -34.95 -10.19
CA ARG A 52 25.19 -34.30 -10.67
C ARG A 52 24.89 -32.97 -10.01
N LEU A 53 25.73 -32.48 -9.11
CA LEU A 53 25.53 -31.21 -8.41
C LEU A 53 26.70 -30.28 -8.73
N CYS A 54 26.42 -28.99 -8.86
CA CYS A 54 27.48 -27.98 -8.94
C CYS A 54 28.15 -27.85 -7.57
N GLN A 55 29.47 -27.91 -7.51
CA GLN A 55 30.19 -27.74 -6.24
C GLN A 55 30.04 -26.31 -5.71
N TYR A 56 29.59 -26.15 -4.46
CA TYR A 56 29.64 -24.87 -3.77
C TYR A 56 31.06 -24.59 -3.27
N VAL A 57 31.55 -23.39 -3.54
CA VAL A 57 32.93 -22.99 -3.30
C VAL A 57 33.02 -22.07 -2.09
N ASP A 58 32.23 -20.99 -2.11
CA ASP A 58 32.27 -20.02 -1.04
C ASP A 58 31.01 -19.17 -0.93
N ILE A 59 30.88 -18.49 0.20
CA ILE A 59 29.84 -17.48 0.42
C ILE A 59 30.46 -16.30 1.15
N SER A 60 30.19 -15.09 0.67
CA SER A 60 30.64 -13.87 1.31
C SER A 60 29.45 -12.96 1.63
N ARG A 61 29.58 -12.21 2.73
CA ARG A 61 28.63 -11.17 3.13
C ARG A 61 29.18 -9.82 2.72
N GLY A 62 28.47 -9.18 1.81
CA GLY A 62 28.71 -7.80 1.39
C GLY A 62 27.95 -6.79 2.25
N LYS A 63 27.85 -5.56 1.76
CA LYS A 63 27.12 -4.47 2.43
C LYS A 63 25.60 -4.69 2.38
N HIS A 64 24.88 -4.14 3.36
CA HIS A 64 23.40 -4.14 3.43
C HIS A 64 22.78 -5.55 3.39
N GLU A 65 23.29 -6.50 4.19
CA GLU A 65 22.77 -7.88 4.24
C GLU A 65 22.84 -8.66 2.91
N ARG A 66 23.62 -8.17 1.94
CA ARG A 66 23.85 -8.86 0.67
C ARG A 66 24.74 -10.08 0.89
N LEU A 67 24.33 -11.21 0.34
CA LEU A 67 25.13 -12.42 0.25
C LEU A 67 25.56 -12.65 -1.20
N ILE A 68 26.78 -13.12 -1.39
CA ILE A 68 27.34 -13.50 -2.68
C ILE A 68 27.79 -14.96 -2.56
N VAL A 69 27.18 -15.83 -3.34
CA VAL A 69 27.48 -17.28 -3.34
C VAL A 69 28.29 -17.61 -4.59
N VAL A 70 29.39 -18.31 -4.40
CA VAL A 70 30.29 -18.80 -5.45
C VAL A 70 30.11 -20.30 -5.60
N ALA A 71 29.90 -20.74 -6.83
CA ALA A 71 29.71 -22.14 -7.17
C ALA A 71 30.34 -22.47 -8.53
N GLU A 72 30.55 -23.75 -8.77
CA GLU A 72 30.83 -24.31 -10.10
C GLU A 72 29.71 -23.91 -11.08
N HIS A 73 30.10 -23.51 -12.30
CA HIS A 73 29.18 -23.07 -13.34
C HIS A 73 29.60 -23.63 -14.71
N TYR A 74 28.61 -23.73 -15.60
CA TYR A 74 28.78 -24.18 -16.98
C TYR A 74 27.94 -23.29 -17.90
N GLU A 75 28.47 -23.02 -19.09
CA GLU A 75 27.91 -22.09 -20.06
C GLU A 75 26.53 -22.52 -20.58
N HIS A 76 26.27 -23.82 -20.72
CA HIS A 76 25.04 -24.35 -21.31
C HIS A 76 24.09 -24.92 -20.25
N SER A 77 22.80 -24.73 -20.47
CA SER A 77 21.72 -25.22 -19.62
C SER A 77 20.61 -25.90 -20.44
N LEU A 78 19.67 -26.58 -19.77
CA LEU A 78 18.50 -27.12 -20.45
C LEU A 78 17.61 -26.03 -21.07
N GLN A 79 17.67 -24.80 -20.55
CA GLN A 79 17.03 -23.65 -21.17
C GLN A 79 17.53 -23.42 -22.60
N ASP A 80 18.81 -23.65 -22.87
CA ASP A 80 19.41 -23.44 -24.20
C ASP A 80 19.01 -24.54 -25.19
N LEU A 81 18.69 -25.74 -24.70
CA LEU A 81 18.03 -26.77 -25.52
C LEU A 81 16.60 -26.36 -25.89
N LEU A 82 15.83 -25.81 -24.94
CA LEU A 82 14.46 -25.37 -25.20
C LEU A 82 14.37 -24.19 -26.17
N LYS A 83 15.36 -23.29 -26.19
CA LYS A 83 15.45 -22.18 -27.17
C LYS A 83 15.55 -22.66 -28.63
N GLN A 84 15.95 -23.91 -28.86
CA GLN A 84 16.00 -24.48 -30.22
C GLN A 84 14.60 -24.82 -30.77
N HIS A 85 13.55 -24.69 -29.95
CA HIS A 85 12.15 -24.94 -30.29
C HIS A 85 11.91 -26.30 -30.96
N HIS A 86 12.68 -27.32 -30.55
CA HIS A 86 12.58 -28.68 -31.06
C HIS A 86 12.43 -29.69 -29.91
N PRO A 87 11.56 -30.71 -30.06
CA PRO A 87 11.49 -31.83 -29.14
C PRO A 87 12.84 -32.51 -28.95
N VAL A 88 13.23 -32.76 -27.71
CA VAL A 88 14.43 -33.54 -27.38
C VAL A 88 14.13 -35.02 -27.54
N SER A 89 15.08 -35.80 -28.08
CA SER A 89 14.87 -37.24 -28.29
C SER A 89 14.57 -37.98 -26.99
N SER A 90 13.67 -38.95 -27.04
CA SER A 90 13.24 -39.75 -25.88
C SER A 90 14.41 -40.35 -25.09
N GLU A 91 15.44 -40.85 -25.80
CA GLU A 91 16.65 -41.39 -25.17
C GLU A 91 17.39 -40.33 -24.35
N LYS A 92 17.53 -39.11 -24.88
CA LYS A 92 18.20 -38.02 -24.18
C LYS A 92 17.36 -37.49 -23.02
N VAL A 93 16.03 -37.42 -23.17
CA VAL A 93 15.10 -37.09 -22.08
C VAL A 93 15.24 -38.07 -20.92
N LEU A 94 15.30 -39.38 -21.20
CA LEU A 94 15.48 -40.40 -20.17
C LEU A 94 16.87 -40.31 -19.50
N GLN A 95 17.93 -40.01 -20.25
CA GLN A 95 19.25 -39.75 -19.67
C GLN A 95 19.23 -38.53 -18.73
N ILE A 96 18.63 -37.43 -19.16
CA ILE A 96 18.49 -36.21 -18.34
C ILE A 96 17.66 -36.52 -17.09
N ALA A 97 16.52 -37.20 -17.23
CA ALA A 97 15.67 -37.59 -16.11
C ALA A 97 16.43 -38.42 -15.08
N TYR A 98 17.17 -39.45 -15.53
CA TYR A 98 17.98 -40.29 -14.65
C TYR A 98 19.03 -39.49 -13.89
N GLU A 99 19.79 -38.65 -14.59
CA GLU A 99 20.85 -37.83 -13.99
C GLU A 99 20.32 -36.78 -13.01
N VAL A 100 19.17 -36.15 -13.30
CA VAL A 100 18.48 -35.23 -12.37
C VAL A 100 17.99 -35.98 -11.13
N LEU A 101 17.32 -37.13 -11.30
CA LEU A 101 16.80 -37.94 -10.20
C LEU A 101 17.91 -38.52 -9.32
N GLU A 102 19.05 -38.88 -9.89
CA GLU A 102 20.26 -39.30 -9.16
C GLU A 102 20.75 -38.16 -8.24
N GLY A 103 20.85 -36.93 -8.76
CA GLY A 103 21.20 -35.74 -7.98
C GLY A 103 20.19 -35.43 -6.87
N LEU A 104 18.89 -35.47 -7.18
CA LEU A 104 17.81 -35.26 -6.19
C LEU A 104 17.84 -36.32 -5.07
N THR A 105 18.03 -37.59 -5.43
CA THR A 105 18.11 -38.69 -4.46
C THR A 105 19.29 -38.50 -3.50
N PHE A 106 20.43 -38.07 -4.03
CA PHE A 106 21.60 -37.76 -3.20
C PHE A 106 21.34 -36.61 -2.23
N MET A 107 20.71 -35.51 -2.68
CA MET A 107 20.34 -34.39 -1.82
C MET A 107 19.34 -34.78 -0.74
N ASN A 108 18.34 -35.58 -1.08
CA ASN A 108 17.32 -36.02 -0.12
C ASN A 108 17.91 -36.87 1.01
N ARG A 109 18.95 -37.69 0.72
CA ARG A 109 19.70 -38.43 1.75
C ARG A 109 20.45 -37.51 2.72
N HIS A 110 20.77 -36.29 2.31
CA HIS A 110 21.38 -35.25 3.15
C HIS A 110 20.34 -34.29 3.75
N GLY A 111 19.04 -34.60 3.67
CA GLY A 111 17.96 -33.78 4.22
C GLY A 111 17.68 -32.50 3.42
N VAL A 112 18.19 -32.39 2.19
CA VAL A 112 18.03 -31.19 1.34
C VAL A 112 17.08 -31.50 0.19
N VAL A 113 16.21 -30.53 -0.12
CA VAL A 113 15.35 -30.48 -1.32
C VAL A 113 15.82 -29.33 -2.21
N HIS A 114 15.58 -29.43 -3.51
CA HIS A 114 16.05 -28.42 -4.46
C HIS A 114 15.17 -27.17 -4.47
N ARG A 115 13.83 -27.30 -4.54
CA ARG A 115 12.79 -26.24 -4.50
C ARG A 115 12.84 -25.14 -5.56
N ALA A 116 13.90 -25.10 -6.36
CA ALA A 116 14.14 -24.11 -7.40
C ALA A 116 14.58 -24.78 -8.72
N LEU A 117 14.07 -25.98 -9.00
CA LEU A 117 14.30 -26.64 -10.29
C LEU A 117 13.60 -25.85 -11.40
N SER A 118 14.36 -25.59 -12.46
CA SER A 118 13.90 -25.03 -13.74
C SER A 118 14.97 -25.32 -14.80
N PRO A 119 14.67 -25.17 -16.10
CA PRO A 119 15.64 -25.41 -17.16
C PRO A 119 16.93 -24.58 -17.04
N HIS A 120 16.87 -23.40 -16.38
CA HIS A 120 18.02 -22.54 -16.12
C HIS A 120 18.97 -23.09 -15.06
N ASN A 121 18.44 -23.87 -14.10
CA ASN A 121 19.20 -24.40 -12.97
C ASN A 121 19.66 -25.85 -13.21
N VAL A 122 19.37 -26.42 -14.38
CA VAL A 122 19.92 -27.71 -14.82
C VAL A 122 20.96 -27.43 -15.89
N LEU A 123 22.22 -27.37 -15.47
CA LEU A 123 23.36 -27.07 -16.34
C LEU A 123 23.87 -28.34 -17.03
N LEU A 124 24.58 -28.16 -18.13
CA LEU A 124 25.21 -29.21 -18.92
C LEU A 124 26.72 -29.00 -18.97
N ASP A 125 27.47 -30.02 -18.55
CA ASP A 125 28.92 -30.01 -18.74
C ASP A 125 29.30 -30.14 -20.23
N ARG A 126 30.60 -30.04 -20.54
CA ARG A 126 31.12 -30.18 -21.92
C ARG A 126 30.82 -31.53 -22.57
N LYS A 127 30.48 -32.56 -21.78
CA LYS A 127 30.08 -33.90 -22.24
C LYS A 127 28.55 -34.04 -22.32
N GLY A 128 27.80 -32.96 -22.09
CA GLY A 128 26.34 -32.92 -22.10
C GLY A 128 25.70 -33.64 -20.92
N LYS A 129 26.39 -33.73 -19.78
CA LYS A 129 25.94 -34.34 -18.53
C LYS A 129 25.37 -33.30 -17.57
N VAL A 130 24.34 -33.67 -16.83
CA VAL A 130 23.59 -32.79 -15.94
C VAL A 130 24.40 -32.43 -14.70
N LYS A 131 24.37 -31.14 -14.37
CA LYS A 131 24.87 -30.52 -13.15
C LYS A 131 23.78 -29.59 -12.59
N LEU A 132 23.16 -29.98 -11.47
CA LEU A 132 22.12 -29.18 -10.79
C LEU A 132 22.78 -28.01 -10.05
N ALA A 133 22.32 -26.80 -10.36
CA ALA A 133 22.81 -25.55 -9.79
C ALA A 133 21.80 -24.95 -8.81
N LYS A 134 22.26 -24.06 -7.92
CA LYS A 134 21.42 -23.31 -6.96
C LYS A 134 20.56 -24.19 -6.03
N PHE A 135 20.96 -25.43 -5.80
CA PHE A 135 20.30 -26.29 -4.81
C PHE A 135 20.57 -25.79 -3.39
N GLY A 136 19.70 -26.14 -2.45
CA GLY A 136 19.91 -25.79 -1.04
C GLY A 136 19.63 -24.33 -0.68
N LEU A 137 19.17 -23.47 -1.61
CA LEU A 137 18.71 -22.11 -1.29
C LEU A 137 17.60 -22.14 -0.22
N TYR A 138 16.61 -23.01 -0.40
CA TYR A 138 15.54 -23.23 0.59
C TYR A 138 16.05 -23.68 1.95
N HIS A 139 17.14 -24.47 2.00
CA HIS A 139 17.73 -24.91 3.25
C HIS A 139 18.52 -23.79 3.93
N MET A 140 19.37 -23.06 3.17
CA MET A 140 20.24 -22.04 3.75
C MET A 140 19.47 -20.82 4.27
N THR A 141 18.29 -20.53 3.72
CA THR A 141 17.43 -19.39 4.10
C THR A 141 16.29 -19.76 5.06
N ASP A 142 16.45 -20.84 5.82
CA ASP A 142 15.44 -21.29 6.79
C ASP A 142 14.05 -21.49 6.19
N HIS A 143 13.99 -22.27 5.12
CA HIS A 143 12.75 -22.56 4.40
C HIS A 143 12.09 -21.30 3.80
N GLY A 144 12.87 -20.22 3.60
CA GLY A 144 12.42 -18.94 3.07
C GLY A 144 12.21 -17.85 4.13
N ALA A 145 12.28 -18.16 5.42
CA ALA A 145 12.02 -17.16 6.48
C ALA A 145 13.11 -16.07 6.58
N ASP A 146 14.34 -16.38 6.17
CA ASP A 146 15.47 -15.45 6.26
C ASP A 146 15.60 -14.53 5.01
N VAL A 147 14.63 -14.53 4.09
CA VAL A 147 14.63 -13.73 2.84
C VAL A 147 13.24 -13.20 2.48
N ASP A 148 13.19 -12.03 1.82
CA ASP A 148 11.92 -11.35 1.46
C ASP A 148 11.39 -11.71 0.04
N PHE A 149 11.85 -12.83 -0.53
CA PHE A 149 11.45 -13.27 -1.87
C PHE A 149 11.01 -14.73 -1.88
N PRO A 150 10.02 -15.10 -2.72
CA PRO A 150 9.55 -16.47 -2.82
C PRO A 150 10.64 -17.39 -3.41
N ILE A 151 10.77 -18.59 -2.84
CA ILE A 151 11.73 -19.58 -3.32
C ILE A 151 11.07 -20.53 -4.33
N GLY A 152 11.61 -20.50 -5.55
CA GLY A 152 11.22 -21.36 -6.65
C GLY A 152 10.69 -20.58 -7.86
N TYR A 153 10.30 -21.30 -8.90
CA TYR A 153 9.82 -20.72 -10.16
C TYR A 153 8.36 -21.09 -10.37
N PRO A 154 7.43 -20.13 -10.51
CA PRO A 154 5.99 -20.38 -10.51
C PRO A 154 5.54 -21.52 -11.43
N SER A 155 6.05 -21.59 -12.67
CA SER A 155 5.68 -22.63 -13.66
C SER A 155 6.08 -24.05 -13.26
N TYR A 156 6.99 -24.22 -12.31
CA TYR A 156 7.53 -25.51 -11.88
C TYR A 156 7.17 -25.86 -10.44
N LEU A 157 6.46 -24.97 -9.73
CA LEU A 157 6.06 -25.21 -8.35
C LEU A 157 5.01 -26.32 -8.28
N ALA A 158 5.17 -27.22 -7.31
CA ALA A 158 4.19 -28.26 -7.03
C ALA A 158 2.89 -27.67 -6.46
N PRO A 159 1.71 -28.23 -6.78
CA PRO A 159 0.43 -27.71 -6.30
C PRO A 159 0.37 -27.58 -4.77
N GLU A 160 0.92 -28.55 -4.05
CA GLU A 160 0.96 -28.54 -2.58
C GLU A 160 1.84 -27.43 -2.00
N VAL A 161 2.84 -26.95 -2.76
CA VAL A 161 3.67 -25.81 -2.36
C VAL A 161 2.92 -24.50 -2.60
N ILE A 162 2.20 -24.40 -3.71
CA ILE A 162 1.43 -23.20 -4.05
C ILE A 162 0.28 -23.02 -3.05
N ALA A 163 -0.43 -24.10 -2.73
CA ALA A 163 -1.58 -24.09 -1.82
C ALA A 163 -1.22 -23.74 -0.35
N GLN A 164 0.04 -23.89 0.04
CA GLN A 164 0.49 -23.58 1.41
C GLN A 164 0.87 -22.11 1.62
N GLY A 165 1.08 -21.32 0.55
CA GLY A 165 1.51 -19.92 0.66
C GLY A 165 2.96 -19.75 1.16
N SER A 166 3.41 -18.49 1.30
CA SER A 166 4.71 -18.17 1.91
C SER A 166 4.56 -18.13 3.43
N PHE A 167 5.36 -18.92 4.15
CA PHE A 167 5.33 -18.99 5.61
C PHE A 167 6.01 -17.77 6.22
N TYR A 168 5.26 -17.01 7.01
CA TYR A 168 5.81 -16.23 8.12
C TYR A 168 5.40 -16.92 9.41
N LEU A 169 6.37 -17.36 10.21
CA LEU A 169 6.08 -17.77 11.57
C LEU A 169 5.62 -16.54 12.34
N SER A 170 4.33 -16.47 12.66
CA SER A 170 3.89 -15.65 13.77
C SER A 170 4.48 -16.24 15.04
N GLU A 171 5.21 -15.42 15.79
CA GLU A 171 5.81 -15.84 17.06
C GLU A 171 4.73 -16.41 17.99
N GLY A 172 4.90 -17.67 18.42
CA GLY A 172 4.17 -18.20 19.58
C GLY A 172 3.54 -19.60 19.49
N SER A 173 3.50 -20.27 18.33
CA SER A 173 2.84 -21.59 18.23
C SER A 173 3.84 -22.74 18.08
N VAL A 174 4.20 -23.38 19.21
CA VAL A 174 4.92 -24.67 19.22
C VAL A 174 3.89 -25.79 19.01
N VAL A 175 3.38 -25.91 17.79
CA VAL A 175 2.74 -27.13 17.30
C VAL A 175 3.52 -27.47 16.04
N GLU A 176 4.10 -28.67 15.97
CA GLU A 176 4.88 -29.16 14.83
C GLU A 176 4.08 -28.96 13.53
N ALA A 177 4.32 -27.86 12.84
CA ALA A 177 3.71 -27.58 11.56
C ALA A 177 4.13 -28.70 10.58
N PRO A 178 3.20 -29.24 9.77
CA PRO A 178 3.55 -30.27 8.80
C PRO A 178 4.70 -29.77 7.92
N LEU A 179 5.75 -30.59 7.79
CA LEU A 179 7.00 -30.23 7.11
C LEU A 179 6.71 -29.50 5.76
N PRO A 180 7.24 -28.28 5.57
CA PRO A 180 6.73 -27.26 4.63
C PRO A 180 7.03 -27.51 3.14
N SER A 181 7.73 -28.59 2.79
CA SER A 181 7.90 -29.11 1.44
C SER A 181 8.75 -30.37 1.52
N GLY A 182 8.58 -31.33 0.62
CA GLY A 182 9.32 -32.61 0.67
C GLY A 182 9.94 -33.01 -0.67
N PRO A 183 10.71 -34.11 -0.69
CA PRO A 183 11.31 -34.68 -1.91
C PRO A 183 10.37 -34.82 -3.12
N LYS A 184 9.08 -35.04 -2.85
CA LYS A 184 8.05 -35.22 -3.87
C LYS A 184 7.67 -33.90 -4.57
N ALA A 185 7.92 -32.75 -3.96
CA ALA A 185 7.71 -31.46 -4.63
C ALA A 185 8.71 -31.28 -5.78
N ASP A 186 9.97 -31.68 -5.59
CA ASP A 186 10.97 -31.64 -6.66
C ASP A 186 10.61 -32.60 -7.82
N VAL A 187 9.97 -33.74 -7.52
CA VAL A 187 9.49 -34.68 -8.55
C VAL A 187 8.45 -34.05 -9.48
N TRP A 188 7.58 -33.18 -8.96
CA TRP A 188 6.66 -32.42 -9.81
C TRP A 188 7.41 -31.46 -10.72
N SER A 189 8.38 -30.71 -10.19
CA SER A 189 9.21 -29.81 -10.98
C SER A 189 9.97 -30.55 -12.09
N VAL A 190 10.46 -31.77 -11.80
CA VAL A 190 11.04 -32.66 -12.82
C VAL A 190 10.00 -33.04 -13.87
N GLY A 191 8.77 -33.37 -13.48
CA GLY A 191 7.67 -33.67 -14.41
C GLY A 191 7.41 -32.54 -15.40
N MET A 192 7.30 -31.30 -14.91
CA MET A 192 7.11 -30.11 -15.75
C MET A 192 8.29 -29.88 -16.69
N LEU A 193 9.53 -30.05 -16.18
CA LEU A 193 10.75 -29.90 -16.96
C LEU A 193 10.84 -30.94 -18.09
N LEU A 194 10.59 -32.21 -17.79
CA LEU A 194 10.63 -33.28 -18.78
C LEU A 194 9.53 -33.10 -19.84
N PHE A 195 8.35 -32.64 -19.42
CA PHE A 195 7.27 -32.31 -20.34
C PHE A 195 7.70 -31.22 -21.34
N GLU A 196 8.32 -30.14 -20.88
CA GLU A 196 8.84 -29.07 -21.75
C GLU A 196 9.86 -29.60 -22.76
N LEU A 197 10.79 -30.45 -22.33
CA LEU A 197 11.79 -31.06 -23.22
C LEU A 197 11.14 -31.95 -24.28
N CYS A 198 10.15 -32.75 -23.91
CA CYS A 198 9.39 -33.57 -24.84
C CYS A 198 8.56 -32.72 -25.82
N ALA A 199 7.95 -31.63 -25.36
CA ALA A 199 7.14 -30.75 -26.19
C ALA A 199 7.99 -29.80 -27.07
N GLY A 200 9.28 -29.63 -26.74
CA GLY A 200 10.18 -28.71 -27.43
C GLY A 200 9.82 -27.23 -27.24
N ARG A 201 9.08 -26.91 -26.18
CA ARG A 201 8.60 -25.54 -25.89
C ARG A 201 8.45 -25.33 -24.39
N GLN A 202 8.46 -24.07 -23.99
CA GLN A 202 8.27 -23.68 -22.59
C GLN A 202 6.79 -23.52 -22.28
N LEU A 203 6.35 -24.05 -21.15
CA LEU A 203 4.97 -23.98 -20.70
C LEU A 203 4.73 -22.68 -19.94
N LEU A 204 3.50 -22.20 -19.99
CA LEU A 204 3.01 -21.14 -19.11
C LEU A 204 3.82 -19.82 -19.16
N GLN A 205 4.62 -19.55 -20.21
CA GLN A 205 5.52 -18.38 -20.22
C GLN A 205 4.86 -17.06 -20.57
N ASN A 206 3.79 -17.08 -21.37
CA ASN A 206 3.07 -15.89 -21.84
C ASN A 206 1.80 -15.61 -21.03
N ILE A 207 1.75 -16.15 -19.80
CA ILE A 207 0.61 -16.12 -18.89
C ILE A 207 1.04 -15.36 -17.63
N GLU A 208 0.17 -14.59 -16.99
CA GLU A 208 0.54 -13.90 -15.75
C GLU A 208 0.82 -14.89 -14.61
N ILE A 209 1.71 -14.56 -13.67
CA ILE A 209 2.09 -15.48 -12.57
C ILE A 209 0.85 -16.00 -11.82
N SER A 210 -0.12 -15.14 -11.54
CA SER A 210 -1.42 -15.47 -10.92
C SER A 210 -2.17 -16.55 -11.69
N GLU A 211 -2.30 -16.39 -13.00
CA GLU A 211 -2.96 -17.33 -13.91
C GLU A 211 -2.19 -18.66 -14.00
N ARG A 212 -0.85 -18.64 -14.01
CA ARG A 212 -0.03 -19.87 -13.99
C ARG A 212 -0.29 -20.68 -12.73
N LEU A 213 -0.30 -20.01 -11.57
CA LEU A 213 -0.53 -20.67 -10.28
C LEU A 213 -1.95 -21.21 -10.19
N LYS A 214 -2.94 -20.44 -10.66
CA LYS A 214 -4.35 -20.88 -10.76
C LYS A 214 -4.47 -22.11 -11.66
N PHE A 215 -3.86 -22.08 -12.83
CA PHE A 215 -3.84 -23.19 -13.77
C PHE A 215 -3.28 -24.46 -13.11
N ILE A 216 -2.10 -24.37 -12.46
CA ILE A 216 -1.48 -25.51 -11.76
C ILE A 216 -2.38 -26.07 -10.65
N ILE A 217 -3.07 -25.21 -9.88
CA ILE A 217 -4.01 -25.66 -8.84
C ILE A 217 -5.22 -26.37 -9.47
N THR A 218 -5.77 -25.84 -10.58
CA THR A 218 -6.94 -26.41 -11.25
C THR A 218 -6.69 -27.77 -11.89
N LEU A 219 -5.43 -28.13 -12.15
CA LEU A 219 -5.06 -29.48 -12.61
C LEU A 219 -5.52 -30.58 -11.63
N GLY A 220 -5.73 -30.25 -10.34
CA GLY A 220 -6.25 -31.20 -9.35
C GLY A 220 -7.70 -31.65 -9.57
N CYS A 221 -8.45 -30.93 -10.40
CA CYS A 221 -9.81 -31.29 -10.79
C CYS A 221 -9.84 -32.25 -12.00
N MET A 222 -8.69 -32.55 -12.59
CA MET A 222 -8.56 -33.31 -13.84
C MET A 222 -8.03 -34.71 -13.60
N ASP A 223 -8.49 -35.69 -14.38
CA ASP A 223 -8.07 -37.09 -14.25
C ASP A 223 -6.71 -37.39 -14.93
N ASP A 224 -6.41 -36.76 -16.07
CA ASP A 224 -5.13 -36.92 -16.80
C ASP A 224 -4.45 -35.57 -17.05
N ILE A 225 -3.58 -35.18 -16.11
CA ILE A 225 -2.84 -33.92 -16.13
C ILE A 225 -1.94 -33.80 -17.36
N VAL A 226 -1.32 -34.89 -17.81
CA VAL A 226 -0.40 -34.86 -18.96
C VAL A 226 -1.18 -34.52 -20.23
N THR A 227 -2.36 -35.11 -20.40
CA THR A 227 -3.22 -34.84 -21.57
C THR A 227 -3.74 -33.40 -21.55
N VAL A 228 -4.23 -32.91 -20.40
CA VAL A 228 -4.72 -31.52 -20.26
C VAL A 228 -3.60 -30.51 -20.51
N LEU A 229 -2.41 -30.73 -19.95
CA LEU A 229 -1.24 -29.87 -20.22
C LEU A 229 -0.91 -29.83 -21.71
N ALA A 230 -1.02 -30.97 -22.40
CA ALA A 230 -0.72 -31.08 -23.82
C ALA A 230 -1.75 -30.38 -24.71
N GLU A 231 -3.03 -30.46 -24.35
CA GLU A 231 -4.12 -29.77 -25.05
C GLU A 231 -3.98 -28.25 -24.94
N GLU A 232 -3.83 -27.74 -23.72
CA GLU A 232 -3.73 -26.30 -23.42
C GLU A 232 -2.54 -25.62 -24.10
N HIS A 233 -1.44 -26.37 -24.30
CA HIS A 233 -0.23 -25.84 -24.94
C HIS A 233 -0.06 -26.29 -26.40
N GLY A 234 -1.10 -26.89 -27.00
CA GLY A 234 -1.13 -27.28 -28.41
C GLY A 234 -0.01 -28.25 -28.80
N CYS A 235 0.28 -29.24 -27.96
CA CYS A 235 1.32 -30.25 -28.16
C CYS A 235 0.84 -31.69 -27.95
N LEU A 236 -0.48 -31.92 -27.97
CA LEU A 236 -1.10 -33.24 -27.78
C LEU A 236 -0.56 -34.30 -28.75
N ASP A 237 -0.38 -33.96 -30.03
CA ASP A 237 0.13 -34.90 -31.03
C ASP A 237 1.56 -35.37 -30.71
N VAL A 238 2.42 -34.42 -30.34
CA VAL A 238 3.81 -34.70 -29.94
C VAL A 238 3.85 -35.62 -28.72
N ILE A 239 3.02 -35.35 -27.70
CA ILE A 239 2.98 -36.14 -26.47
C ILE A 239 2.41 -37.55 -26.71
N ARG A 240 1.45 -37.71 -27.64
CA ARG A 240 0.87 -39.02 -28.01
C ARG A 240 1.85 -39.91 -28.78
N GLU A 241 2.74 -39.33 -29.56
CA GLU A 241 3.78 -40.06 -30.32
C GLU A 241 4.96 -40.51 -29.44
N LEU A 242 5.04 -40.05 -28.19
CA LEU A 242 6.11 -40.45 -27.27
C LEU A 242 6.02 -41.95 -26.94
N PRO A 243 7.16 -42.64 -26.77
CA PRO A 243 7.19 -44.00 -26.25
C PRO A 243 6.46 -44.15 -24.90
N ASP A 244 5.76 -45.28 -24.69
CA ASP A 244 4.94 -45.55 -23.50
C ASP A 244 5.71 -45.40 -22.19
N ASN A 245 6.99 -45.75 -22.19
CA ASN A 245 7.87 -45.65 -21.03
C ASN A 245 8.11 -44.18 -20.61
N VAL A 246 8.22 -43.24 -21.56
CA VAL A 246 8.36 -41.80 -21.29
C VAL A 246 7.04 -41.22 -20.82
N GLN A 247 5.91 -41.57 -21.46
CA GLN A 247 4.60 -41.10 -21.03
C GLN A 247 4.26 -41.57 -19.61
N THR A 248 4.60 -42.82 -19.28
CA THR A 248 4.42 -43.37 -17.93
C THR A 248 5.23 -42.59 -16.89
N LEU A 249 6.49 -42.27 -17.21
CA LEU A 249 7.33 -41.44 -16.33
C LEU A 249 6.71 -40.05 -16.10
N LEU A 250 6.24 -39.37 -17.15
CA LEU A 250 5.59 -38.06 -17.04
C LEU A 250 4.36 -38.12 -16.12
N ARG A 251 3.47 -39.10 -16.32
CA ARG A 251 2.28 -39.30 -15.49
C ARG A 251 2.61 -39.60 -14.02
N ARG A 252 3.68 -40.37 -13.77
CA ARG A 252 4.15 -40.66 -12.41
C ARG A 252 4.68 -39.41 -11.71
N CYS A 253 5.42 -38.56 -12.42
CA CYS A 253 5.93 -37.30 -11.89
C CYS A 253 4.82 -36.27 -11.63
N LEU A 254 3.89 -36.13 -12.58
CA LEU A 254 2.79 -35.14 -12.55
C LEU A 254 1.53 -35.67 -11.85
N MET A 255 1.67 -36.56 -10.87
CA MET A 255 0.57 -36.91 -9.98
C MET A 255 0.26 -35.75 -9.03
N PHE A 256 -0.97 -35.23 -9.08
CA PHE A 256 -1.39 -34.12 -8.24
C PHE A 256 -1.24 -34.39 -6.73
N PRO A 257 -1.85 -35.45 -6.15
CA PRO A 257 -1.71 -35.69 -4.71
C PRO A 257 -0.29 -36.18 -4.35
N PRO A 258 0.44 -35.47 -3.47
CA PRO A 258 1.80 -35.85 -3.09
C PRO A 258 1.85 -37.19 -2.35
N SER A 259 0.74 -37.66 -1.76
CA SER A 259 0.67 -38.98 -1.15
C SER A 259 0.89 -40.12 -2.17
N LYS A 260 0.39 -39.97 -3.40
CA LYS A 260 0.52 -40.96 -4.48
C LYS A 260 1.77 -40.74 -5.33
N ARG A 261 2.29 -39.51 -5.40
CA ARG A 261 3.51 -39.18 -6.15
C ARG A 261 4.71 -39.98 -5.60
N PRO A 262 5.55 -40.63 -6.43
CA PRO A 262 6.74 -41.31 -5.97
C PRO A 262 7.81 -40.33 -5.49
N THR A 263 8.77 -40.83 -4.71
CA THR A 263 10.01 -40.10 -4.38
C THR A 263 11.04 -40.26 -5.50
N PRO A 264 12.08 -39.41 -5.57
CA PRO A 264 13.15 -39.56 -6.56
C PRO A 264 13.81 -40.95 -6.56
N ALA A 265 14.05 -41.52 -5.38
CA ALA A 265 14.62 -42.87 -5.24
C ALA A 265 13.70 -43.94 -5.84
N GLN A 266 12.39 -43.87 -5.58
CA GLN A 266 11.42 -44.80 -6.14
C GLN A 266 11.31 -44.69 -7.66
N LEU A 267 11.48 -43.48 -8.23
CA LEU A 267 11.48 -43.29 -9.68
C LEU A 267 12.73 -43.90 -10.34
N LEU A 268 13.89 -43.88 -9.69
CA LEU A 268 15.12 -44.50 -10.22
C LEU A 268 15.02 -46.03 -10.33
N GLU A 269 14.15 -46.66 -9.55
CA GLU A 269 13.90 -48.10 -9.57
C GLU A 269 12.91 -48.53 -10.67
N GLU A 270 12.29 -47.57 -11.39
CA GLU A 270 11.33 -47.87 -12.44
C GLU A 270 12.00 -48.53 -13.66
N PRO A 271 11.33 -49.48 -14.34
CA PRO A 271 11.90 -50.27 -15.42
C PRO A 271 12.36 -49.43 -16.63
N VAL A 272 11.83 -48.21 -16.78
CA VAL A 272 12.21 -47.24 -17.82
C VAL A 272 13.70 -46.91 -17.79
N PHE A 273 14.35 -47.01 -16.62
CA PHE A 273 15.76 -46.64 -16.46
C PHE A 273 16.74 -47.81 -16.56
N VAL A 274 16.31 -49.06 -16.74
CA VAL A 274 17.22 -50.24 -16.75
C VAL A 274 18.35 -50.09 -17.79
N GLY A 275 18.03 -49.66 -19.01
CA GLY A 275 19.03 -49.44 -20.07
C GLY A 275 19.90 -48.20 -19.84
N VAL A 276 19.37 -47.18 -19.15
CA VAL A 276 20.10 -45.93 -18.85
C VAL A 276 21.04 -46.13 -17.67
N ALA A 277 20.62 -46.87 -16.63
CA ALA A 277 21.40 -47.15 -15.43
C ALA A 277 22.72 -47.87 -15.75
N SER A 278 22.74 -48.76 -16.75
CA SER A 278 23.99 -49.42 -17.18
C SER A 278 25.05 -48.47 -17.75
N LEU A 279 24.67 -47.24 -18.14
CA LEU A 279 25.60 -46.23 -18.66
C LEU A 279 26.34 -45.48 -17.54
N TYR A 280 25.92 -45.63 -16.28
CA TYR A 280 26.44 -44.88 -15.14
C TYR A 280 26.96 -45.82 -14.05
N PRO A 281 28.24 -45.71 -13.65
CA PRO A 281 28.73 -46.42 -12.49
C PRO A 281 28.07 -45.85 -11.22
N ALA A 282 27.78 -46.72 -10.24
CA ALA A 282 27.24 -46.28 -8.96
C ALA A 282 28.20 -45.27 -8.31
N TYR A 283 27.66 -44.11 -7.92
CA TYR A 283 28.45 -43.09 -7.24
C TYR A 283 28.97 -43.60 -5.90
N GLN A 284 30.29 -43.59 -5.74
CA GLN A 284 30.96 -43.84 -4.47
C GLN A 284 31.42 -42.51 -3.88
N ASN A 285 31.06 -42.25 -2.63
CA ASN A 285 31.39 -41.00 -1.96
C ASN A 285 32.92 -40.88 -1.83
N PRO A 286 33.58 -39.88 -2.45
CA PRO A 286 35.03 -39.78 -2.50
C PRO A 286 35.66 -39.32 -1.17
N VAL A 287 34.88 -39.28 -0.08
CA VAL A 287 35.37 -38.84 1.23
C VAL A 287 36.28 -39.92 1.84
N SER A 288 37.57 -39.84 1.51
CA SER A 288 38.61 -40.09 2.51
C SER A 288 39.04 -38.72 3.04
N LEU A 289 38.72 -38.42 4.31
CA LEU A 289 39.07 -37.13 4.94
C LEU A 289 40.59 -36.87 4.97
N PHE A 290 41.42 -37.87 4.69
CA PHE A 290 42.86 -37.75 4.56
C PHE A 290 43.37 -38.69 3.48
N SER A 291 44.02 -38.16 2.43
CA SER A 291 44.99 -38.94 1.65
C SER A 291 46.21 -39.13 2.55
N SER A 292 46.52 -40.37 2.94
CA SER A 292 47.67 -40.69 3.79
C SER A 292 49.02 -40.45 3.11
N SER A 293 49.03 -40.25 1.78
CA SER A 293 50.21 -39.91 1.00
C SER A 293 50.25 -38.39 0.74
N PRO A 294 51.35 -37.69 1.12
CA PRO A 294 51.56 -36.31 0.69
C PRO A 294 51.65 -36.30 -0.84
N ARG A 295 50.78 -35.54 -1.52
CA ARG A 295 50.80 -35.40 -2.99
C ARG A 295 52.15 -34.86 -3.51
N CYS A 296 52.93 -34.23 -2.62
CA CYS A 296 54.22 -33.63 -2.90
C CYS A 296 55.42 -34.47 -2.40
N ALA A 297 55.20 -35.69 -1.87
CA ALA A 297 56.26 -36.48 -1.24
C ALA A 297 57.40 -36.87 -2.20
N HIS A 298 57.14 -36.84 -3.51
CA HIS A 298 58.07 -37.27 -4.56
C HIS A 298 58.33 -36.19 -5.61
N LEU A 299 57.96 -34.93 -5.34
CA LEU A 299 58.21 -33.80 -6.23
C LEU A 299 59.62 -33.25 -5.95
N GLU A 300 60.59 -33.64 -6.79
CA GLU A 300 61.88 -32.96 -6.86
C GLU A 300 61.70 -31.68 -7.70
N LEU A 301 61.88 -30.53 -7.06
CA LEU A 301 61.86 -29.24 -7.76
C LEU A 301 63.16 -29.10 -8.57
N PRO A 302 63.09 -28.75 -9.87
CA PRO A 302 64.28 -28.43 -10.65
C PRO A 302 65.08 -27.29 -9.99
N GLU A 303 66.42 -27.34 -10.07
CA GLU A 303 67.29 -26.28 -9.52
C GLU A 303 67.06 -24.91 -10.20
N ASP A 304 66.51 -24.89 -11.41
CA ASP A 304 66.11 -23.69 -12.13
C ASP A 304 64.58 -23.66 -12.36
N LEU A 305 63.90 -22.80 -11.59
CA LEU A 305 62.45 -22.58 -11.68
C LEU A 305 62.01 -22.07 -13.06
N ASN A 306 62.92 -21.55 -13.90
CA ASN A 306 62.60 -21.07 -15.25
C ASN A 306 62.30 -22.21 -16.23
N GLU A 307 62.64 -23.46 -15.93
CA GLU A 307 62.30 -24.61 -16.78
C GLU A 307 60.82 -25.02 -16.64
N LEU A 308 60.16 -24.74 -15.51
CA LEU A 308 58.73 -25.02 -15.29
C LEU A 308 57.81 -24.17 -16.18
N CYS A 309 58.29 -23.03 -16.68
CA CYS A 309 57.53 -22.08 -17.49
C CYS A 309 57.66 -22.31 -19.01
N LYS A 310 58.41 -23.33 -19.47
CA LYS A 310 58.68 -23.56 -20.91
C LYS A 310 57.76 -24.58 -21.59
N GLY A 311 56.75 -25.09 -20.90
CA GLY A 311 55.72 -25.94 -21.50
C GLY A 311 54.60 -25.11 -22.09
N ASP A 312 54.72 -24.68 -23.35
CA ASP A 312 53.61 -24.11 -24.12
C ASP A 312 52.49 -25.18 -24.24
N GLY A 313 51.43 -25.03 -23.43
CA GLY A 313 50.16 -25.73 -23.64
C GLY A 313 49.59 -26.59 -22.50
N GLN A 314 50.24 -26.71 -21.34
CA GLN A 314 49.62 -27.39 -20.19
C GLN A 314 48.86 -26.39 -19.30
N ASP A 315 47.52 -26.45 -19.34
CA ASP A 315 46.65 -25.70 -18.43
C ASP A 315 46.68 -26.33 -17.03
N TYR A 316 47.70 -26.00 -16.24
CA TYR A 316 47.88 -26.51 -14.87
C TYR A 316 46.74 -26.12 -13.91
N LEU A 317 45.91 -25.13 -14.24
CA LEU A 317 44.73 -24.79 -13.45
C LEU A 317 43.58 -25.77 -13.72
N SER A 318 43.47 -26.29 -14.96
CA SER A 318 42.46 -27.27 -15.33
C SER A 318 42.57 -28.61 -14.58
N GLU A 319 43.77 -28.94 -14.07
CA GLU A 319 44.07 -30.15 -13.29
C GLU A 319 43.73 -30.01 -11.80
N ARG A 320 43.51 -28.78 -11.32
CA ARG A 320 43.18 -28.47 -9.93
C ARG A 320 41.68 -28.43 -9.71
N THR A 321 41.27 -28.57 -8.45
CA THR A 321 39.86 -28.47 -8.08
C THR A 321 39.38 -27.03 -8.15
N VAL A 322 38.07 -26.82 -8.38
CA VAL A 322 37.46 -25.47 -8.38
C VAL A 322 37.78 -24.69 -7.09
N ASP A 323 37.73 -25.35 -5.93
CA ASP A 323 38.05 -24.74 -4.63
C ASP A 323 39.49 -24.27 -4.54
N GLU A 324 40.45 -25.09 -4.99
CA GLU A 324 41.87 -24.74 -5.04
C GLU A 324 42.13 -23.59 -6.00
N VAL A 325 41.48 -23.58 -7.17
CA VAL A 325 41.61 -22.51 -8.17
C VAL A 325 41.07 -21.18 -7.63
N TYR A 326 39.90 -21.20 -6.99
CA TYR A 326 39.34 -20.00 -6.34
C TYR A 326 40.24 -19.49 -5.22
N HIS A 327 40.79 -20.38 -4.39
CA HIS A 327 41.71 -20.00 -3.33
C HIS A 327 42.99 -19.37 -3.87
N LEU A 328 43.60 -19.96 -4.90
CA LEU A 328 44.79 -19.40 -5.56
C LEU A 328 44.49 -18.03 -6.20
N TRP A 329 43.30 -17.87 -6.79
CA TRP A 329 42.84 -16.60 -7.35
C TRP A 329 42.71 -15.52 -6.27
N CYS A 330 42.11 -15.83 -5.11
CA CYS A 330 42.06 -14.91 -3.97
C CYS A 330 43.46 -14.56 -3.44
N LEU A 331 44.38 -15.53 -3.32
CA LEU A 331 45.75 -15.29 -2.89
C LEU A 331 46.53 -14.38 -3.85
N ALA A 332 46.24 -14.45 -5.14
CA ALA A 332 46.80 -13.56 -6.17
C ALA A 332 46.21 -12.14 -6.13
N GLY A 333 45.33 -11.83 -5.18
CA GLY A 333 44.68 -10.52 -5.01
C GLY A 333 43.32 -10.41 -5.71
N GLY A 334 42.71 -11.52 -6.12
CA GLY A 334 41.34 -11.55 -6.65
C GLY A 334 40.32 -11.11 -5.60
N ASP A 335 39.43 -10.19 -5.98
CA ASP A 335 38.34 -9.67 -5.14
C ASP A 335 37.02 -9.84 -5.88
N LEU A 336 36.14 -10.68 -5.31
CA LEU A 336 34.87 -11.04 -5.92
C LEU A 336 33.90 -9.86 -5.98
N GLU A 337 33.82 -9.05 -4.93
CA GLU A 337 32.92 -7.89 -4.90
C GLU A 337 33.37 -6.86 -5.94
N LYS A 338 34.70 -6.68 -6.08
CA LYS A 338 35.29 -5.82 -7.10
C LYS A 338 35.04 -6.32 -8.51
N GLU A 339 35.21 -7.62 -8.79
CA GLU A 339 34.92 -8.19 -10.12
C GLU A 339 33.44 -8.05 -10.49
N LEU A 340 32.53 -8.32 -9.56
CA LEU A 340 31.10 -8.13 -9.79
C LEU A 340 30.73 -6.65 -9.94
N THR A 341 31.47 -5.74 -9.29
CA THR A 341 31.35 -4.30 -9.50
C THR A 341 31.84 -3.89 -10.89
N ASN A 342 32.97 -4.43 -11.35
CA ASN A 342 33.51 -4.17 -12.68
C ASN A 342 32.58 -4.65 -13.81
N LYS A 343 31.79 -5.70 -13.55
CA LYS A 343 30.76 -6.23 -14.46
C LYS A 343 29.39 -5.56 -14.32
N ASP A 344 29.30 -4.47 -13.55
CA ASP A 344 28.05 -3.72 -13.27
C ASP A 344 26.92 -4.55 -12.61
N ILE A 345 27.25 -5.71 -12.04
CA ILE A 345 26.32 -6.55 -11.28
C ILE A 345 26.13 -5.96 -9.87
N ILE A 346 27.20 -5.41 -9.28
CA ILE A 346 27.18 -4.70 -7.99
C ILE A 346 27.45 -3.21 -8.24
N GLN A 347 26.45 -2.36 -8.04
CA GLN A 347 26.66 -0.91 -8.16
C GLN A 347 27.31 -0.37 -6.87
N SER A 348 28.51 0.20 -7.00
CA SER A 348 29.30 0.76 -5.87
C SER A 348 28.91 2.18 -5.47
N LYS A 349 28.01 2.83 -6.22
CA LYS A 349 27.47 4.17 -5.92
C LYS A 349 26.14 4.03 -5.17
N PRO A 350 25.83 4.91 -4.21
CA PRO A 350 24.48 4.98 -3.64
C PRO A 350 23.47 5.20 -4.78
N PRO A 351 22.23 4.66 -4.69
CA PRO A 351 21.25 4.69 -5.79
C PRO A 351 21.00 6.08 -6.39
N VAL A 352 21.26 7.14 -5.62
CA VAL A 352 21.09 8.53 -6.03
C VAL A 352 22.18 9.04 -6.99
N CYS A 353 23.34 8.37 -7.09
CA CYS A 353 24.50 8.85 -7.86
C CYS A 353 24.74 8.08 -9.18
N THR A 354 23.88 7.12 -9.51
CA THR A 354 23.88 6.33 -10.76
C THR A 354 22.53 6.45 -11.44
N LEU A 355 22.15 7.66 -11.83
CA LEU A 355 21.15 7.84 -12.90
C LEU A 355 21.89 7.85 -14.24
N PRO A 356 21.92 6.74 -15.02
CA PRO A 356 22.15 6.85 -16.45
C PRO A 356 20.91 7.50 -17.07
N LYS A 357 21.13 8.37 -18.06
CA LYS A 357 20.09 8.83 -18.98
C LYS A 357 19.50 7.59 -19.68
N LEU A 358 18.37 7.09 -19.21
CA LEU A 358 17.66 5.93 -19.77
C LEU A 358 16.81 6.37 -20.96
N ARG A 359 17.33 6.11 -22.16
CA ARG A 359 16.52 5.77 -23.34
C ARG A 359 16.77 4.28 -23.59
N ASP A 360 15.69 3.51 -23.70
CA ASP A 360 15.63 2.14 -24.23
C ASP A 360 16.15 0.96 -23.38
N VAL A 361 15.57 0.72 -22.19
CA VAL A 361 15.52 -0.65 -21.61
C VAL A 361 14.13 -0.89 -20.98
N THR A 362 13.52 -2.04 -21.30
CA THR A 362 12.15 -2.43 -20.97
C THR A 362 11.97 -2.80 -19.48
N GLY A 363 10.97 -2.18 -18.84
CA GLY A 363 10.70 -2.24 -17.40
C GLY A 363 9.81 -3.40 -16.95
N GLU A 364 10.26 -4.64 -17.11
CA GLU A 364 9.57 -5.82 -16.55
C GLU A 364 10.40 -6.59 -15.49
N ALA A 365 11.62 -6.14 -15.16
CA ALA A 365 12.53 -6.94 -14.34
C ALA A 365 12.53 -6.68 -12.83
N TYR A 366 11.90 -5.61 -12.32
CA TYR A 366 11.84 -5.36 -10.86
C TYR A 366 10.56 -4.61 -10.47
N TYR A 367 9.80 -5.23 -9.54
CA TYR A 367 8.86 -4.72 -8.52
C TYR A 367 8.27 -3.30 -8.62
N PRO A 368 6.99 -3.05 -8.24
CA PRO A 368 6.45 -1.69 -8.19
C PRO A 368 6.83 -0.97 -6.88
N LEU A 369 7.40 0.23 -6.99
CA LEU A 369 7.26 1.30 -6.00
C LEU A 369 7.31 2.66 -6.73
N LEU A 370 6.15 3.34 -6.69
CA LEU A 370 5.93 4.79 -6.68
C LEU A 370 6.24 5.60 -7.95
N GLU A 371 5.17 6.23 -8.44
CA GLU A 371 5.04 7.15 -9.57
C GLU A 371 6.12 8.23 -9.68
N ASP A 372 6.47 8.54 -10.93
CA ASP A 372 6.76 9.90 -11.36
C ASP A 372 5.74 10.27 -12.45
N GLU A 373 4.98 11.34 -12.20
CA GLU A 373 4.07 11.95 -13.17
C GLU A 373 4.90 12.45 -14.37
N HIS A 374 4.39 12.28 -15.60
CA HIS A 374 4.96 12.72 -16.89
C HIS A 374 5.76 11.68 -17.68
N CYS A 375 5.07 10.69 -18.28
CA CYS A 375 5.43 10.24 -19.62
C CYS A 375 4.24 9.61 -20.36
N GLY A 376 3.91 10.12 -21.54
CA GLY A 376 2.82 9.61 -22.39
C GLY A 376 3.12 8.21 -22.93
N LEU A 377 2.19 7.30 -22.69
CA LEU A 377 2.18 5.91 -23.16
C LEU A 377 1.62 5.79 -24.59
N PRO A 378 2.08 4.82 -25.40
CA PRO A 378 1.23 4.13 -26.37
C PRO A 378 0.36 3.11 -25.63
N GLN A 379 -0.97 3.19 -25.82
CA GLN A 379 -1.98 2.37 -25.16
C GLN A 379 -1.90 0.90 -25.61
N SER A 380 -1.87 -0.02 -24.63
CA SER A 380 -2.14 -1.46 -24.79
C SER A 380 -3.45 -1.81 -24.07
N ASN A 381 -4.23 -2.72 -24.67
CA ASN A 381 -5.67 -2.88 -24.37
C ASN A 381 -6.02 -3.48 -22.98
N SER A 382 -5.10 -4.09 -22.22
CA SER A 382 -5.39 -4.64 -20.88
C SER A 382 -5.22 -3.65 -19.73
N SER A 383 -4.33 -2.66 -19.87
CA SER A 383 -4.22 -1.52 -18.94
C SER A 383 -5.50 -0.67 -18.90
N THR A 384 -6.28 -0.73 -19.98
CA THR A 384 -7.61 -0.12 -20.10
C THR A 384 -8.68 -0.82 -19.27
N GLU A 385 -8.56 -2.11 -18.95
CA GLU A 385 -9.63 -2.87 -18.28
C GLU A 385 -9.60 -2.73 -16.75
N LEU A 386 -8.43 -2.82 -16.09
CA LEU A 386 -8.29 -2.50 -14.66
C LEU A 386 -8.47 -0.99 -14.38
N SER A 387 -8.00 -0.14 -15.29
CA SER A 387 -8.30 1.30 -15.26
C SER A 387 -9.80 1.56 -15.46
N ALA A 388 -10.46 0.86 -16.39
CA ALA A 388 -11.92 0.95 -16.55
C ALA A 388 -12.68 0.42 -15.33
N ALA A 389 -12.25 -0.69 -14.74
CA ALA A 389 -12.85 -1.29 -13.55
C ALA A 389 -12.79 -0.36 -12.34
N SER A 390 -11.68 0.37 -12.16
CA SER A 390 -11.54 1.38 -11.10
C SER A 390 -12.52 2.56 -11.23
N ASN A 391 -13.03 2.80 -12.45
CA ASN A 391 -14.02 3.82 -12.75
C ASN A 391 -15.48 3.30 -12.69
N LEU A 392 -15.68 1.99 -12.42
CA LEU A 392 -17.02 1.42 -12.27
C LEU A 392 -17.63 1.79 -10.90
N PRO A 393 -18.97 1.84 -10.78
CA PRO A 393 -19.66 2.01 -9.51
C PRO A 393 -19.14 1.05 -8.44
N LEU A 394 -19.08 1.52 -7.19
CA LEU A 394 -18.48 0.76 -6.06
C LEU A 394 -19.07 -0.65 -5.93
N ILE A 395 -20.38 -0.81 -6.13
CA ILE A 395 -21.07 -2.10 -6.05
C ILE A 395 -20.52 -3.13 -7.05
N ILE A 396 -20.09 -2.67 -8.22
CA ILE A 396 -19.49 -3.53 -9.26
C ILE A 396 -18.06 -3.88 -8.84
N ARG A 397 -17.30 -2.89 -8.37
CA ARG A 397 -15.93 -3.06 -7.88
C ARG A 397 -15.83 -4.03 -6.70
N GLU A 398 -16.75 -3.96 -5.74
CA GLU A 398 -16.77 -4.86 -4.58
C GLU A 398 -17.15 -6.30 -4.93
N ARG A 399 -17.83 -6.53 -6.05
CA ARG A 399 -18.22 -7.87 -6.54
C ARG A 399 -17.22 -8.46 -7.53
N ASP A 400 -16.39 -7.61 -8.14
CA ASP A 400 -15.32 -8.04 -9.04
C ASP A 400 -14.21 -8.70 -8.21
N THR A 401 -14.11 -10.02 -8.35
CA THR A 401 -13.17 -10.83 -7.57
C THR A 401 -11.72 -10.54 -7.91
N GLU A 402 -11.42 -10.22 -9.18
CA GLU A 402 -10.06 -9.96 -9.65
C GLU A 402 -9.57 -8.58 -9.21
N TYR A 403 -10.45 -7.58 -9.34
CA TYR A 403 -10.21 -6.25 -8.80
C TYR A 403 -10.00 -6.31 -7.29
N GLN A 404 -10.90 -6.97 -6.54
CA GLN A 404 -10.77 -7.08 -5.08
C GLN A 404 -9.52 -7.83 -4.65
N LEU A 405 -9.15 -8.93 -5.33
CA LEU A 405 -7.91 -9.65 -5.01
C LEU A 405 -6.68 -8.74 -5.19
N THR A 406 -6.65 -7.95 -6.27
CA THR A 406 -5.56 -6.99 -6.54
C THR A 406 -5.49 -5.92 -5.45
N ARG A 407 -6.64 -5.34 -5.06
CA ARG A 407 -6.71 -4.36 -3.97
C ARG A 407 -6.28 -4.96 -2.63
N ILE A 408 -6.70 -6.18 -2.32
CA ILE A 408 -6.33 -6.89 -1.08
C ILE A 408 -4.82 -7.11 -1.02
N VAL A 409 -4.21 -7.66 -2.08
CA VAL A 409 -2.75 -7.90 -2.10
C VAL A 409 -1.96 -6.59 -1.97
N LEU A 410 -2.45 -5.51 -2.57
CA LEU A 410 -1.85 -4.18 -2.43
C LEU A 410 -1.93 -3.67 -0.99
N PHE A 411 -3.12 -3.66 -0.40
CA PHE A 411 -3.32 -3.19 0.97
C PHE A 411 -2.61 -4.06 1.99
N ASP A 412 -2.58 -5.39 1.82
CA ASP A 412 -1.86 -6.30 2.69
C ASP A 412 -0.36 -5.94 2.75
N ARG A 413 0.26 -5.63 1.60
CA ARG A 413 1.66 -5.16 1.54
C ARG A 413 1.86 -3.79 2.17
N LEU A 414 0.93 -2.86 1.93
CA LEU A 414 1.02 -1.50 2.50
C LEU A 414 0.86 -1.51 4.02
N LEU A 415 -0.01 -2.38 4.54
CA LEU A 415 -0.34 -2.51 5.95
C LEU A 415 0.66 -3.38 6.73
N ALA A 416 1.39 -4.30 6.07
CA ALA A 416 2.40 -5.16 6.70
C ALA A 416 3.63 -4.40 7.23
N ASN A 417 3.88 -3.16 6.78
CA ASN A 417 4.97 -2.31 7.25
C ASN A 417 4.45 -0.96 7.79
N PRO A 418 3.77 -0.91 8.95
CA PRO A 418 3.33 0.33 9.56
C PRO A 418 4.51 0.98 10.30
N ARG A 419 5.37 1.69 9.55
CA ARG A 419 6.13 2.83 10.06
C ARG A 419 5.51 4.09 9.44
N GLU A 420 5.64 5.23 10.11
CA GLU A 420 5.16 6.57 9.70
C GLU A 420 5.36 6.93 8.20
N ARG A 421 6.25 6.22 7.47
CA ARG A 421 6.50 6.37 6.03
C ARG A 421 5.41 5.85 5.08
N ASN A 422 4.54 4.91 5.49
CA ASN A 422 3.57 4.28 4.57
C ASN A 422 2.15 4.86 4.65
N CYS A 423 1.81 5.64 5.69
CA CYS A 423 0.52 6.33 5.80
C CYS A 423 0.15 7.17 4.55
N PRO A 424 1.08 7.92 3.92
CA PRO A 424 0.78 8.66 2.69
C PRO A 424 0.39 7.75 1.51
N LEU A 425 0.94 6.53 1.45
CA LEU A 425 0.66 5.56 0.39
C LEU A 425 -0.68 4.86 0.61
N VAL A 426 -0.97 4.46 1.86
CA VAL A 426 -2.27 3.91 2.24
C VAL A 426 -3.36 4.95 1.95
N TRP A 427 -3.14 6.21 2.30
CA TRP A 427 -4.07 7.29 2.01
C TRP A 427 -4.27 7.50 0.51
N LYS A 428 -3.20 7.46 -0.29
CA LYS A 428 -3.28 7.60 -1.75
C LYS A 428 -4.09 6.48 -2.38
N GLU A 429 -3.85 5.24 -1.98
CA GLU A 429 -4.59 4.11 -2.50
C GLU A 429 -6.03 4.08 -1.99
N ALA A 430 -6.28 4.44 -0.72
CA ALA A 430 -7.63 4.53 -0.16
C ALA A 430 -8.51 5.57 -0.89
N ARG A 431 -7.94 6.60 -1.53
CA ARG A 431 -8.69 7.50 -2.42
C ARG A 431 -9.30 6.81 -3.64
N VAL A 432 -8.70 5.70 -4.08
CA VAL A 432 -9.21 4.92 -5.20
C VAL A 432 -10.30 3.96 -4.71
N ASP A 433 -9.98 3.11 -3.74
CA ASP A 433 -10.92 2.17 -3.12
C ASP A 433 -10.33 1.55 -1.85
N VAL A 434 -11.16 1.16 -0.88
CA VAL A 434 -10.71 0.39 0.28
C VAL A 434 -11.30 -1.02 0.20
N PRO A 435 -10.47 -2.08 0.06
CA PRO A 435 -10.98 -3.44 -0.08
C PRO A 435 -11.75 -3.87 1.19
N PRO A 436 -12.97 -4.42 1.08
CA PRO A 436 -13.83 -4.70 2.22
C PRO A 436 -13.19 -5.57 3.31
N LEU A 437 -12.38 -6.56 2.92
CA LEU A 437 -11.74 -7.49 3.85
C LEU A 437 -10.64 -6.85 4.70
N LEU A 438 -9.98 -5.80 4.22
CA LEU A 438 -8.91 -5.10 4.94
C LEU A 438 -9.34 -3.72 5.45
N ARG A 439 -10.61 -3.34 5.27
CA ARG A 439 -11.14 -2.01 5.64
C ARG A 439 -10.89 -1.65 7.10
N GLY A 440 -11.07 -2.59 8.03
CA GLY A 440 -10.80 -2.36 9.46
C GLY A 440 -9.36 -1.95 9.76
N LEU A 441 -8.39 -2.63 9.14
CA LEU A 441 -6.96 -2.32 9.28
C LEU A 441 -6.58 -1.03 8.55
N ALA A 442 -7.11 -0.82 7.34
CA ALA A 442 -6.89 0.41 6.58
C ALA A 442 -7.39 1.65 7.35
N TRP A 443 -8.57 1.57 7.96
CA TRP A 443 -9.12 2.64 8.79
C TRP A 443 -8.27 2.89 10.03
N ALA A 444 -7.78 1.84 10.69
CA ALA A 444 -6.88 1.98 11.83
C ALA A 444 -5.61 2.75 11.45
N THR A 445 -4.99 2.43 10.30
CA THR A 445 -3.82 3.15 9.79
C THR A 445 -4.14 4.60 9.43
N LEU A 446 -5.27 4.87 8.75
CA LEU A 446 -5.70 6.23 8.41
C LEU A 446 -6.00 7.10 9.64
N LEU A 447 -6.38 6.47 10.75
CA LEU A 447 -6.60 7.11 12.06
C LEU A 447 -5.32 7.23 12.90
N GLY A 448 -4.18 6.72 12.43
CA GLY A 448 -2.92 6.76 13.16
C GLY A 448 -2.94 5.89 14.43
N VAL A 449 -3.67 4.77 14.41
CA VAL A 449 -3.69 3.83 15.54
C VAL A 449 -2.36 3.10 15.61
N GLU A 450 -1.59 3.40 16.66
CA GLU A 450 -0.24 2.84 16.86
C GLU A 450 -0.01 2.32 18.29
N GLY A 451 1.01 1.47 18.41
CA GLY A 451 1.46 0.85 19.67
C GLY A 451 0.64 -0.38 20.08
N ASP A 452 0.89 -0.83 21.31
CA ASP A 452 0.23 -2.02 21.85
C ASP A 452 -1.22 -1.72 22.28
N ILE A 453 -2.13 -1.83 21.30
CA ILE A 453 -3.57 -1.62 21.50
C ILE A 453 -4.19 -2.68 22.42
N GLN A 454 -3.67 -3.91 22.39
CA GLN A 454 -4.23 -5.03 23.14
C GLN A 454 -3.98 -4.84 24.62
N ALA A 455 -2.73 -4.55 25.02
CA ALA A 455 -2.39 -4.27 26.41
C ALA A 455 -3.17 -3.06 26.96
N LYS A 456 -3.31 -1.99 26.16
CA LYS A 456 -4.10 -0.80 26.54
C LYS A 456 -5.56 -1.15 26.80
N TYR A 457 -6.18 -1.96 25.93
CA TYR A 457 -7.58 -2.34 26.08
C TYR A 457 -7.82 -3.29 27.26
N ASP A 458 -6.91 -4.26 27.45
CA ASP A 458 -7.01 -5.25 28.53
C ASP A 458 -6.84 -4.63 29.91
N ALA A 459 -6.01 -3.58 30.03
CA ALA A 459 -5.80 -2.84 31.27
C ALA A 459 -7.04 -2.06 31.79
N ILE A 460 -8.05 -1.83 30.94
CA ILE A 460 -9.25 -1.07 31.33
C ILE A 460 -10.23 -1.97 32.08
N ASP A 461 -10.76 -1.50 33.22
CA ASP A 461 -11.82 -2.20 33.93
C ASP A 461 -13.14 -2.13 33.16
N LYS A 462 -13.64 -3.29 32.73
CA LYS A 462 -14.87 -3.45 31.97
C LYS A 462 -15.97 -4.15 32.78
N ASP A 463 -15.65 -4.62 33.98
CA ASP A 463 -16.51 -5.50 34.76
C ASP A 463 -17.24 -4.76 35.88
N THR A 464 -16.58 -3.79 36.53
CA THR A 464 -17.18 -3.01 37.62
C THR A 464 -18.39 -2.21 37.12
N ALA A 465 -19.53 -2.34 37.81
CA ALA A 465 -20.76 -1.66 37.41
C ALA A 465 -20.61 -0.13 37.44
N ILE A 466 -21.02 0.54 36.37
CA ILE A 466 -21.04 2.01 36.26
C ILE A 466 -22.47 2.54 36.10
N PRO A 467 -22.78 3.79 36.51
CA PRO A 467 -24.14 4.34 36.41
C PRO A 467 -24.72 4.30 34.99
N THR A 468 -23.85 4.35 33.98
CA THR A 468 -24.18 4.36 32.56
C THR A 468 -24.59 2.99 32.00
N ASP A 469 -24.29 1.90 32.71
CA ASP A 469 -24.52 0.52 32.21
C ASP A 469 -25.99 0.31 31.80
N ARG A 470 -26.94 0.84 32.59
CA ARG A 470 -28.37 0.74 32.28
C ARG A 470 -28.74 1.39 30.95
N GLN A 471 -28.12 2.53 30.61
CA GLN A 471 -28.41 3.22 29.35
C GLN A 471 -27.83 2.42 28.17
N ILE A 472 -26.59 1.96 28.29
CA ILE A 472 -25.93 1.11 27.28
C ILE A 472 -26.76 -0.15 27.00
N GLU A 473 -27.28 -0.80 28.04
CA GLU A 473 -28.13 -1.99 27.91
C GLU A 473 -29.45 -1.77 27.17
N VAL A 474 -30.00 -0.56 27.23
CA VAL A 474 -31.25 -0.20 26.54
C VAL A 474 -30.99 0.22 25.09
N ASP A 475 -29.83 0.79 24.81
CA ASP A 475 -29.48 1.30 23.48
C ASP A 475 -29.01 0.19 22.55
N ILE A 476 -28.15 -0.72 23.03
CA ILE A 476 -27.55 -1.80 22.21
C ILE A 476 -28.60 -2.61 21.43
N PRO A 477 -29.70 -3.11 22.05
CA PRO A 477 -30.66 -3.93 21.32
C PRO A 477 -31.45 -3.15 20.26
N ARG A 478 -31.42 -1.81 20.28
CA ARG A 478 -32.07 -0.92 19.30
C ARG A 478 -31.12 -0.48 18.19
N CYS A 479 -29.82 -0.64 18.39
CA CYS A 479 -28.77 -0.24 17.49
C CYS A 479 -28.64 -1.22 16.32
N HIS A 480 -28.80 -0.75 15.08
CA HIS A 480 -28.64 -1.55 13.86
C HIS A 480 -29.31 -2.94 13.89
N GLN A 481 -30.54 -3.03 14.39
CA GLN A 481 -31.29 -4.29 14.57
C GLN A 481 -31.43 -5.16 13.31
N TYR A 482 -31.32 -4.55 12.13
CA TYR A 482 -31.40 -5.26 10.86
C TYR A 482 -30.13 -6.10 10.58
N ASP A 483 -29.03 -5.87 11.29
CA ASP A 483 -27.75 -6.57 11.09
C ASP A 483 -27.64 -7.79 12.01
N GLU A 484 -27.50 -8.98 11.42
CA GLU A 484 -27.50 -10.25 12.16
C GLU A 484 -26.27 -10.40 13.09
N LEU A 485 -25.12 -9.84 12.71
CA LEU A 485 -23.89 -9.94 13.50
C LEU A 485 -23.99 -9.08 14.76
N LEU A 486 -24.41 -7.83 14.60
CA LEU A 486 -24.49 -6.86 15.70
C LEU A 486 -25.67 -7.13 16.65
N SER A 487 -26.81 -7.61 16.13
CA SER A 487 -27.98 -7.98 16.93
C SER A 487 -27.84 -9.33 17.67
N SER A 488 -26.76 -10.08 17.40
CA SER A 488 -26.47 -11.33 18.08
C SER A 488 -26.16 -11.13 19.57
N PRO A 489 -26.38 -12.15 20.43
CA PRO A 489 -26.00 -12.08 21.84
C PRO A 489 -24.51 -11.76 22.04
N GLN A 490 -23.64 -12.30 21.19
CA GLN A 490 -22.20 -12.01 21.19
C GLN A 490 -21.93 -10.56 20.80
N GLY A 491 -22.60 -10.04 19.77
CA GLY A 491 -22.52 -8.64 19.37
C GLY A 491 -22.89 -7.69 20.51
N HIS A 492 -23.99 -7.98 21.22
CA HIS A 492 -24.41 -7.18 22.38
C HIS A 492 -23.37 -7.18 23.52
N VAL A 493 -22.75 -8.33 23.81
CA VAL A 493 -21.68 -8.41 24.82
C VAL A 493 -20.47 -7.58 24.41
N LYS A 494 -20.06 -7.67 23.15
CA LYS A 494 -18.91 -6.91 22.62
C LYS A 494 -19.16 -5.42 22.58
N PHE A 495 -20.36 -4.98 22.16
CA PHE A 495 -20.78 -3.58 22.22
C PHE A 495 -20.64 -3.02 23.64
N ARG A 496 -21.20 -3.75 24.63
CA ARG A 496 -21.14 -3.35 26.03
C ARG A 496 -19.69 -3.16 26.48
N ARG A 497 -18.82 -4.12 26.17
CA ARG A 497 -17.40 -4.08 26.56
C ARG A 497 -16.64 -2.91 25.94
N VAL A 498 -16.82 -2.67 24.64
CA VAL A 498 -16.13 -1.57 23.93
C VAL A 498 -16.63 -0.20 24.38
N LEU A 499 -17.96 0.00 24.47
CA LEU A 499 -18.55 1.26 24.95
C LEU A 499 -18.15 1.55 26.40
N LYS A 500 -18.19 0.54 27.27
CA LYS A 500 -17.79 0.67 28.66
C LYS A 500 -16.31 0.99 28.79
N ALA A 501 -15.45 0.31 28.03
CA ALA A 501 -14.02 0.61 28.00
C ALA A 501 -13.76 2.08 27.64
N TRP A 502 -14.51 2.64 26.68
CA TRP A 502 -14.39 4.04 26.28
C TRP A 502 -14.88 5.02 27.34
N VAL A 503 -16.05 4.77 27.95
CA VAL A 503 -16.58 5.62 29.02
C VAL A 503 -15.63 5.62 30.23
N VAL A 504 -15.06 4.47 30.58
CA VAL A 504 -14.12 4.36 31.71
C VAL A 504 -12.78 5.04 31.42
N SER A 505 -12.28 4.98 30.18
CA SER A 505 -11.01 5.60 29.81
C SER A 505 -11.08 7.12 29.63
N HIS A 506 -12.28 7.70 29.56
CA HIS A 506 -12.51 9.14 29.38
C HIS A 506 -13.39 9.71 30.50
N PRO A 507 -12.86 9.91 31.72
CA PRO A 507 -13.65 10.32 32.88
C PRO A 507 -14.30 11.71 32.75
N ASP A 508 -13.76 12.56 31.87
CA ASP A 508 -14.28 13.90 31.58
C ASP A 508 -15.45 13.90 30.58
N LEU A 509 -15.70 12.75 29.91
CA LEU A 509 -16.75 12.57 28.91
C LEU A 509 -17.87 11.70 29.46
N VAL A 510 -19.07 11.86 28.91
CA VAL A 510 -20.25 11.08 29.27
C VAL A 510 -20.81 10.35 28.05
N TYR A 511 -21.46 9.21 28.32
CA TYR A 511 -22.20 8.51 27.28
C TYR A 511 -23.43 9.33 26.88
N TRP A 512 -23.51 9.66 25.60
CA TRP A 512 -24.69 10.22 24.96
C TRP A 512 -25.35 9.15 24.08
N GLN A 513 -26.69 9.11 24.08
CA GLN A 513 -27.44 8.23 23.20
C GLN A 513 -27.05 8.49 21.74
N GLY A 514 -26.67 7.44 21.00
CA GLY A 514 -26.09 7.53 19.67
C GLY A 514 -24.60 7.14 19.62
N LEU A 515 -23.90 7.10 20.76
CA LEU A 515 -22.52 6.60 20.82
C LEU A 515 -22.44 5.10 20.46
N ASP A 516 -23.47 4.34 20.77
CA ASP A 516 -23.67 2.97 20.30
C ASP A 516 -23.71 2.90 18.76
N SER A 517 -24.47 3.77 18.09
CA SER A 517 -24.48 3.84 16.63
C SER A 517 -23.13 4.25 16.07
N LEU A 518 -22.39 5.15 16.74
CA LEU A 518 -21.03 5.53 16.33
C LEU A 518 -20.01 4.38 16.47
N CYS A 519 -20.18 3.55 17.50
CA CYS A 519 -19.33 2.37 17.76
C CYS A 519 -19.57 1.24 16.73
N ALA A 520 -20.78 1.16 16.16
CA ALA A 520 -21.19 0.03 15.33
C ALA A 520 -20.27 -0.27 14.13
N PRO A 521 -19.83 0.70 13.30
CA PRO A 521 -18.95 0.42 12.16
C PRO A 521 -17.59 -0.14 12.60
N PHE A 522 -17.01 0.40 13.68
CA PHE A 522 -15.71 -0.06 14.19
C PHE A 522 -15.77 -1.48 14.74
N LEU A 523 -16.84 -1.79 15.49
CA LEU A 523 -17.03 -3.12 16.04
C LEU A 523 -17.36 -4.14 14.94
N TYR A 524 -18.18 -3.78 13.96
CA TYR A 524 -18.51 -4.65 12.83
C TYR A 524 -17.25 -5.05 12.05
N LEU A 525 -16.42 -4.08 11.67
CA LEU A 525 -15.20 -4.34 10.90
C LEU A 525 -14.12 -5.10 11.69
N ASN A 526 -14.13 -4.99 13.02
CA ASN A 526 -13.12 -5.57 13.90
C ASN A 526 -13.75 -6.50 14.95
N PHE A 527 -14.78 -7.27 14.58
CA PHE A 527 -15.57 -8.06 15.52
C PHE A 527 -14.73 -9.06 16.35
N ASN A 528 -13.68 -9.60 15.74
CA ASN A 528 -12.75 -10.54 16.36
C ASN A 528 -11.59 -9.84 17.12
N ASN A 529 -11.49 -8.51 17.05
CA ASN A 529 -10.46 -7.71 17.70
C ASN A 529 -11.09 -6.46 18.35
N GLU A 530 -11.67 -6.65 19.55
CA GLU A 530 -12.30 -5.58 20.35
C GLU A 530 -11.34 -4.43 20.66
N ALA A 531 -10.06 -4.74 20.87
CA ALA A 531 -9.03 -3.75 21.16
C ALA A 531 -8.79 -2.80 19.98
N LEU A 532 -8.78 -3.32 18.75
CA LEU A 532 -8.68 -2.51 17.54
C LEU A 532 -9.94 -1.68 17.31
N ALA A 533 -11.14 -2.25 17.51
CA ALA A 533 -12.39 -1.48 17.45
C ALA A 533 -12.37 -0.29 18.42
N TYR A 534 -11.99 -0.55 19.67
CA TYR A 534 -11.83 0.47 20.71
C TYR A 534 -10.79 1.53 20.35
N ALA A 535 -9.63 1.12 19.84
CA ALA A 535 -8.55 2.03 19.47
C ALA A 535 -8.95 2.94 18.30
N CYS A 536 -9.57 2.39 17.26
CA CYS A 536 -10.11 3.18 16.15
C CYS A 536 -11.16 4.20 16.62
N MET A 537 -12.12 3.78 17.47
CA MET A 537 -13.13 4.68 18.01
C MET A 537 -12.50 5.80 18.87
N SER A 538 -11.51 5.46 19.69
CA SER A 538 -10.79 6.40 20.55
C SER A 538 -9.93 7.40 19.77
N ALA A 539 -9.43 7.02 18.59
CA ALA A 539 -8.72 7.92 17.68
C ALA A 539 -9.70 8.79 16.84
N PHE A 540 -10.86 8.24 16.48
CA PHE A 540 -11.84 8.92 15.64
C PHE A 540 -12.57 10.06 16.35
N ILE A 541 -12.99 9.86 17.62
CA ILE A 541 -13.79 10.85 18.36
C ILE A 541 -13.06 12.19 18.51
N PRO A 542 -11.78 12.26 18.95
CA PRO A 542 -11.07 13.54 19.04
C PRO A 542 -10.93 14.24 17.68
N LYS A 543 -10.76 13.48 16.59
CA LYS A 543 -10.58 14.03 15.23
C LYS A 543 -11.84 14.73 14.70
N TYR A 544 -13.03 14.16 14.91
CA TYR A 544 -14.28 14.69 14.30
C TYR A 544 -15.29 15.24 15.32
N LEU A 545 -15.28 14.73 16.54
CA LEU A 545 -16.27 14.95 17.59
C LEU A 545 -15.62 15.45 18.90
N TYR A 546 -14.54 16.24 18.76
CA TYR A 546 -13.86 16.88 19.89
C TYR A 546 -14.86 17.63 20.78
N ASP A 547 -14.86 17.34 22.09
CA ASP A 547 -15.75 17.90 23.11
C ASP A 547 -17.27 17.67 22.92
N PHE A 548 -17.71 16.89 21.93
CA PHE A 548 -19.14 16.61 21.71
C PHE A 548 -19.77 15.81 22.86
N PHE A 549 -18.98 15.00 23.55
CA PHE A 549 -19.44 14.10 24.61
C PHE A 549 -19.21 14.67 26.02
N LEU A 550 -18.94 15.97 26.15
CA LEU A 550 -18.93 16.63 27.45
C LEU A 550 -20.29 16.54 28.14
N LYS A 551 -20.28 16.64 29.48
CA LYS A 551 -21.51 16.68 30.27
C LYS A 551 -22.39 17.88 29.92
N ASP A 552 -21.76 19.03 29.65
CA ASP A 552 -22.39 20.18 29.00
C ASP A 552 -21.70 20.45 27.67
N ASN A 553 -22.33 20.02 26.58
CA ASN A 553 -21.86 20.17 25.21
C ASN A 553 -22.65 21.25 24.43
N SER A 554 -23.52 22.00 25.12
CA SER A 554 -24.48 22.91 24.49
C SER A 554 -23.79 23.95 23.60
N HIS A 555 -22.69 24.54 24.09
CA HIS A 555 -21.91 25.53 23.35
C HIS A 555 -21.21 24.93 22.13
N VAL A 556 -20.69 23.70 22.24
CA VAL A 556 -19.98 22.99 21.17
C VAL A 556 -20.95 22.64 20.04
N ILE A 557 -22.11 22.06 20.37
CA ILE A 557 -23.13 21.69 19.39
C ILE A 557 -23.69 22.95 18.70
N GLN A 558 -24.00 24.00 19.48
CA GLN A 558 -24.53 25.23 18.90
C GLN A 558 -23.53 25.92 17.97
N GLU A 559 -22.24 25.96 18.31
CA GLU A 559 -21.20 26.46 17.40
C GLU A 559 -21.18 25.62 16.12
N TYR A 560 -21.15 24.29 16.25
CA TYR A 560 -21.09 23.37 15.11
C TYR A 560 -22.26 23.55 14.14
N LEU A 561 -23.48 23.61 14.67
CA LEU A 561 -24.69 23.79 13.87
C LEU A 561 -24.78 25.18 13.24
N THR A 562 -24.25 26.21 13.93
CA THR A 562 -24.17 27.56 13.36
C THR A 562 -23.22 27.59 12.16
N VAL A 563 -22.04 26.96 12.28
CA VAL A 563 -21.10 26.81 11.15
C VAL A 563 -21.75 26.00 10.02
N PHE A 564 -22.49 24.93 10.34
CA PHE A 564 -23.23 24.18 9.33
C PHE A 564 -24.28 25.03 8.61
N SER A 565 -25.03 25.88 9.32
CA SER A 565 -25.97 26.83 8.71
C SER A 565 -25.28 27.79 7.74
N GLN A 566 -24.11 28.32 8.10
CA GLN A 566 -23.30 29.17 7.22
C GLN A 566 -22.78 28.40 6.01
N MET A 567 -22.48 27.11 6.15
CA MET A 567 -22.07 26.23 5.05
C MET A 567 -23.21 25.97 4.05
N ILE A 568 -24.45 25.84 4.52
CA ILE A 568 -25.63 25.77 3.63
C ILE A 568 -25.76 27.08 2.86
N ALA A 569 -25.72 28.23 3.55
CA ALA A 569 -25.79 29.55 2.92
C ALA A 569 -24.65 29.79 1.91
N PHE A 570 -23.44 29.30 2.21
CA PHE A 570 -22.29 29.42 1.34
C PHE A 570 -22.43 28.58 0.05
N HIS A 571 -23.00 27.38 0.11
CA HIS A 571 -23.08 26.51 -1.08
C HIS A 571 -24.41 26.57 -1.82
N ASP A 572 -25.53 26.72 -1.11
CA ASP A 572 -26.88 26.82 -1.67
C ASP A 572 -27.69 27.92 -0.96
N PRO A 573 -27.45 29.20 -1.33
CA PRO A 573 -28.09 30.33 -0.68
C PRO A 573 -29.61 30.35 -0.85
N GLU A 574 -30.13 29.85 -1.98
CA GLU A 574 -31.57 29.77 -2.23
C GLU A 574 -32.25 28.82 -1.24
N LEU A 575 -31.68 27.62 -1.07
CA LEU A 575 -32.14 26.67 -0.07
C LEU A 575 -32.02 27.25 1.35
N SER A 576 -30.88 27.87 1.68
CA SER A 576 -30.69 28.49 2.99
C SER A 576 -31.72 29.58 3.29
N ASN A 577 -32.02 30.44 2.31
CA ASN A 577 -32.99 31.53 2.47
C ASN A 577 -34.38 30.96 2.73
N HIS A 578 -34.82 29.97 1.93
CA HIS A 578 -36.10 29.30 2.12
C HIS A 578 -36.22 28.64 3.49
N LEU A 579 -35.22 27.85 3.90
CA LEU A 579 -35.22 27.17 5.21
C LEU A 579 -35.29 28.16 6.38
N ASN A 580 -34.58 29.28 6.27
CA ASN A 580 -34.62 30.34 7.27
C ASN A 580 -35.99 31.05 7.30
N GLU A 581 -36.61 31.30 6.14
CA GLU A 581 -37.94 31.93 6.04
C GLU A 581 -39.03 31.09 6.70
N ILE A 582 -38.97 29.76 6.55
CA ILE A 582 -39.92 28.84 7.19
C ILE A 582 -39.53 28.47 8.64
N GLY A 583 -38.42 28.98 9.15
CA GLY A 583 -37.92 28.68 10.51
C GLY A 583 -37.40 27.26 10.71
N PHE A 584 -37.02 26.57 9.63
CA PHE A 584 -36.52 25.19 9.66
C PHE A 584 -34.98 25.17 9.78
N ILE A 585 -34.50 25.33 11.01
CA ILE A 585 -33.07 25.47 11.33
C ILE A 585 -32.38 24.11 11.58
N PRO A 586 -31.04 24.00 11.39
CA PRO A 586 -30.29 22.76 11.61
C PRO A 586 -30.46 22.10 12.98
N ASP A 587 -30.69 22.87 14.05
CA ASP A 587 -30.94 22.38 15.41
C ASP A 587 -32.08 21.35 15.50
N LEU A 588 -33.00 21.36 14.54
CA LEU A 588 -34.17 20.47 14.52
C LEU A 588 -33.86 19.08 13.94
N TYR A 589 -32.83 18.95 13.09
CA TYR A 589 -32.62 17.72 12.30
C TYR A 589 -31.18 17.23 12.25
N ALA A 590 -30.18 18.10 12.44
CA ALA A 590 -28.78 17.77 12.17
C ALA A 590 -28.00 17.27 13.40
N ILE A 591 -28.57 17.36 14.61
CA ILE A 591 -27.91 16.85 15.83
C ILE A 591 -27.61 15.33 15.72
N PRO A 592 -28.57 14.45 15.36
CA PRO A 592 -28.29 13.02 15.22
C PRO A 592 -27.28 12.73 14.11
N TRP A 593 -27.27 13.54 13.05
CA TRP A 593 -26.36 13.39 11.92
C TRP A 593 -24.92 13.56 12.38
N PHE A 594 -24.60 14.65 13.07
CA PHE A 594 -23.22 14.92 13.47
C PHE A 594 -22.82 14.16 14.72
N LEU A 595 -23.70 14.00 15.72
CA LEU A 595 -23.38 13.26 16.94
C LEU A 595 -22.98 11.80 16.67
N THR A 596 -23.61 11.18 15.66
CA THR A 596 -23.35 9.78 15.28
C THR A 596 -22.52 9.67 14.01
N MET A 597 -22.08 10.79 13.42
CA MET A 597 -21.40 10.81 12.11
C MET A 597 -22.15 10.01 11.04
N PHE A 598 -23.46 10.27 10.99
CA PHE A 598 -24.48 9.74 10.08
C PHE A 598 -24.84 8.26 10.27
N THR A 599 -24.19 7.53 11.19
CA THR A 599 -24.38 6.09 11.35
C THR A 599 -25.77 5.71 11.84
N HIS A 600 -26.41 6.56 12.63
CA HIS A 600 -27.77 6.32 13.06
C HIS A 600 -28.79 6.44 11.90
N VAL A 601 -28.45 7.23 10.88
CA VAL A 601 -29.36 7.58 9.78
C VAL A 601 -29.24 6.60 8.62
N PHE A 602 -28.02 6.15 8.32
CA PHE A 602 -27.76 5.26 7.19
C PHE A 602 -27.34 3.86 7.62
N PRO A 603 -27.70 2.83 6.84
CA PRO A 603 -27.23 1.47 7.09
C PRO A 603 -25.71 1.36 6.92
N LEU A 604 -25.10 0.39 7.60
CA LEU A 604 -23.64 0.21 7.68
C LEU A 604 -22.93 0.16 6.32
N HIS A 605 -23.48 -0.51 5.31
CA HIS A 605 -22.86 -0.58 3.98
C HIS A 605 -22.76 0.81 3.31
N LYS A 606 -23.73 1.70 3.55
CA LYS A 606 -23.71 3.10 3.11
C LYS A 606 -22.68 3.90 3.91
N ILE A 607 -22.56 3.61 5.20
CA ILE A 607 -21.56 4.23 6.08
C ILE A 607 -20.14 3.87 5.68
N PHE A 608 -19.85 2.62 5.33
CA PHE A 608 -18.49 2.23 4.92
C PHE A 608 -18.01 3.04 3.72
N HIS A 609 -18.85 3.16 2.68
CA HIS A 609 -18.53 3.98 1.51
C HIS A 609 -18.34 5.46 1.87
N LEU A 610 -19.21 6.00 2.74
CA LEU A 610 -19.12 7.39 3.18
C LEU A 610 -17.84 7.65 4.00
N TRP A 611 -17.53 6.72 4.91
CA TRP A 611 -16.41 6.85 5.84
C TRP A 611 -15.05 6.55 5.20
N ASP A 612 -14.99 5.71 4.17
CA ASP A 612 -13.80 5.52 3.33
C ASP A 612 -13.31 6.87 2.78
N THR A 613 -14.23 7.78 2.43
CA THR A 613 -13.88 9.15 2.02
C THR A 613 -13.69 10.11 3.20
N LEU A 614 -14.55 10.03 4.22
CA LEU A 614 -14.48 10.90 5.42
C LEU A 614 -13.10 10.85 6.08
N LEU A 615 -12.52 9.64 6.22
CA LEU A 615 -11.25 9.43 6.90
C LEU A 615 -10.06 10.06 6.16
N LEU A 616 -10.20 10.27 4.85
CA LEU A 616 -9.22 10.95 4.01
C LEU A 616 -9.30 12.47 4.14
N GLY A 617 -10.45 12.98 4.60
CA GLY A 617 -10.71 14.38 4.90
C GLY A 617 -10.35 14.78 6.33
N ASN A 618 -10.40 16.09 6.59
CA ASN A 618 -10.20 16.66 7.91
C ASN A 618 -11.54 16.87 8.65
N SER A 619 -11.49 17.48 9.83
CA SER A 619 -12.64 17.73 10.70
C SER A 619 -13.76 18.62 10.11
N SER A 620 -13.54 19.25 8.95
CA SER A 620 -14.57 20.06 8.27
C SER A 620 -15.33 19.32 7.18
N PHE A 621 -14.83 18.18 6.71
CA PHE A 621 -15.48 17.35 5.70
C PHE A 621 -16.93 16.92 6.06
N PRO A 622 -17.29 16.64 7.33
CA PRO A 622 -18.67 16.29 7.68
C PRO A 622 -19.70 17.36 7.30
N PHE A 623 -19.34 18.65 7.33
CA PHE A 623 -20.24 19.72 6.88
C PHE A 623 -20.59 19.57 5.39
N CYS A 624 -19.61 19.20 4.56
CA CYS A 624 -19.82 18.97 3.13
C CYS A 624 -20.73 17.77 2.88
N ILE A 625 -20.63 16.71 3.69
CA ILE A 625 -21.56 15.57 3.64
C ILE A 625 -22.99 16.04 3.96
N GLY A 626 -23.17 16.79 5.05
CA GLY A 626 -24.48 17.31 5.44
C GLY A 626 -25.12 18.19 4.35
N VAL A 627 -24.34 19.07 3.71
CA VAL A 627 -24.82 19.92 2.60
C VAL A 627 -25.16 19.07 1.38
N ALA A 628 -24.35 18.06 1.04
CA ALA A 628 -24.65 17.17 -0.08
C ALA A 628 -25.97 16.40 0.11
N ILE A 629 -26.26 15.93 1.33
CA ILE A 629 -27.55 15.29 1.66
C ILE A 629 -28.70 16.28 1.43
N LEU A 630 -28.56 17.53 1.89
CA LEU A 630 -29.57 18.58 1.66
C LEU A 630 -29.75 18.90 0.17
N GLN A 631 -28.67 18.93 -0.61
CA GLN A 631 -28.73 19.17 -2.06
C GLN A 631 -29.47 18.08 -2.82
N GLN A 632 -29.40 16.82 -2.39
CA GLN A 632 -30.21 15.75 -2.98
C GLN A 632 -31.71 15.89 -2.64
N LEU A 633 -32.03 16.47 -1.48
CA LEU A 633 -33.40 16.73 -1.05
C LEU A 633 -33.94 18.10 -1.49
N ARG A 634 -33.10 18.92 -2.15
CA ARG A 634 -33.33 20.34 -2.45
C ARG A 634 -34.70 20.63 -3.04
N ASP A 635 -35.07 19.94 -4.12
CA ASP A 635 -36.32 20.22 -4.84
C ASP A 635 -37.55 19.96 -3.94
N ARG A 636 -37.47 18.95 -3.07
CA ARG A 636 -38.52 18.64 -2.10
C ARG A 636 -38.53 19.64 -0.95
N LEU A 637 -37.38 20.12 -0.51
CA LEU A 637 -37.28 21.12 0.56
C LEU A 637 -37.84 22.48 0.11
N LEU A 638 -37.48 22.94 -1.09
CA LEU A 638 -37.97 24.20 -1.65
C LEU A 638 -39.47 24.18 -1.94
N ALA A 639 -40.05 23.03 -2.25
CA ALA A 639 -41.48 22.89 -2.52
C ALA A 639 -42.34 22.85 -1.25
N ASN A 640 -41.75 22.70 -0.07
CA ASN A 640 -42.45 22.37 1.17
C ASN A 640 -42.27 23.41 2.28
N GLY A 641 -43.24 23.48 3.19
CA GLY A 641 -43.19 24.30 4.40
C GLY A 641 -42.60 23.56 5.60
N PHE A 642 -42.64 24.19 6.78
CA PHE A 642 -42.03 23.68 8.00
C PHE A 642 -42.48 22.25 8.38
N ASN A 643 -43.78 21.98 8.34
CA ASN A 643 -44.35 20.69 8.80
C ASN A 643 -43.98 19.55 7.84
N GLU A 644 -44.06 19.81 6.54
CA GLU A 644 -43.73 18.85 5.49
C GLU A 644 -42.22 18.53 5.51
N CYS A 645 -41.38 19.53 5.79
CA CYS A 645 -39.95 19.32 6.03
C CYS A 645 -39.69 18.44 7.25
N ILE A 646 -40.36 18.63 8.39
CA ILE A 646 -40.21 17.75 9.57
C ILE A 646 -40.54 16.28 9.22
N LEU A 647 -41.61 16.06 8.46
CA LEU A 647 -42.00 14.73 8.01
C LEU A 647 -40.95 14.12 7.07
N LEU A 648 -40.40 14.92 6.16
CA LEU A 648 -39.35 14.49 5.22
C LEU A 648 -38.09 13.97 5.91
N PHE A 649 -37.68 14.58 7.03
CA PHE A 649 -36.49 14.13 7.77
C PHE A 649 -36.78 12.98 8.74
N SER A 650 -38.04 12.82 9.15
CA SER A 650 -38.48 11.68 9.96
C SER A 650 -38.52 10.38 9.14
N ASP A 651 -38.92 10.49 7.88
CA ASP A 651 -38.93 9.40 6.90
C ASP A 651 -37.98 9.77 5.74
N LEU A 652 -36.68 9.75 6.04
CA LEU A 652 -35.65 10.22 5.12
C LEU A 652 -35.72 9.42 3.81
N PRO A 653 -35.92 10.08 2.65
CA PRO A 653 -35.94 9.40 1.36
C PRO A 653 -34.62 8.68 1.11
N GLU A 654 -34.63 7.72 0.18
CA GLU A 654 -33.41 7.04 -0.19
C GLU A 654 -32.37 8.03 -0.76
N ILE A 655 -31.25 8.17 -0.05
CA ILE A 655 -30.10 8.98 -0.47
C ILE A 655 -29.14 8.10 -1.28
N ASP A 656 -28.69 8.62 -2.42
CA ASP A 656 -27.62 8.06 -3.22
C ASP A 656 -26.28 8.46 -2.61
N ILE A 657 -25.59 7.49 -2.01
CA ILE A 657 -24.33 7.70 -1.30
C ILE A 657 -23.17 7.96 -2.26
N GLU A 658 -23.17 7.35 -3.45
CA GLU A 658 -22.11 7.58 -4.43
C GLU A 658 -22.17 9.03 -4.93
N ARG A 659 -23.39 9.51 -5.20
CA ARG A 659 -23.63 10.92 -5.49
C ARG A 659 -23.24 11.82 -4.32
N CYS A 660 -23.60 11.44 -3.09
CA CYS A 660 -23.27 12.20 -1.87
C CYS A 660 -21.76 12.36 -1.68
N VAL A 661 -20.98 11.29 -1.85
CA VAL A 661 -19.52 11.30 -1.75
C VAL A 661 -18.92 12.24 -2.80
N ARG A 662 -19.31 12.09 -4.08
CA ARG A 662 -18.83 12.94 -5.17
C ARG A 662 -19.16 14.43 -4.94
N GLU A 663 -20.38 14.74 -4.53
CA GLU A 663 -20.80 16.12 -4.24
C GLU A 663 -20.06 16.68 -3.03
N SER A 664 -19.90 15.92 -1.94
CA SER A 664 -19.17 16.36 -0.76
C SER A 664 -17.70 16.70 -1.04
N ILE A 665 -17.00 15.91 -1.88
CA ILE A 665 -15.62 16.21 -2.34
C ILE A 665 -15.59 17.51 -3.14
N SER A 666 -16.56 17.72 -4.03
CA SER A 666 -16.68 18.96 -4.81
C SER A 666 -16.89 20.17 -3.89
N LEU A 667 -17.85 20.08 -2.97
CA LEU A 667 -18.14 21.13 -1.98
C LEU A 667 -16.90 21.45 -1.14
N PHE A 668 -16.17 20.43 -0.68
CA PHE A 668 -14.94 20.58 0.07
C PHE A 668 -13.86 21.34 -0.73
N CYS A 669 -13.65 20.97 -2.00
CA CYS A 669 -12.69 21.64 -2.90
C CYS A 669 -13.02 23.12 -3.20
N TRP A 670 -14.27 23.55 -2.97
CA TRP A 670 -14.73 24.92 -3.15
C TRP A 670 -14.83 25.72 -1.84
N THR A 671 -14.61 25.06 -0.70
CA THR A 671 -14.71 25.68 0.64
C THR A 671 -13.33 26.15 1.09
N PRO A 672 -13.11 27.46 1.35
CA PRO A 672 -11.88 27.93 1.98
C PRO A 672 -11.67 27.28 3.35
N LYS A 673 -10.43 26.93 3.72
CA LYS A 673 -10.12 26.15 4.93
C LYS A 673 -10.68 26.84 6.19
N SER A 674 -10.40 28.13 6.33
CA SER A 674 -10.82 28.99 7.43
C SER A 674 -12.32 29.28 7.49
N ALA A 675 -13.09 29.01 6.43
CA ALA A 675 -14.55 29.17 6.43
C ALA A 675 -15.23 28.29 7.48
N THR A 676 -14.65 27.11 7.73
CA THR A 676 -15.15 26.10 8.67
C THR A 676 -14.47 26.12 10.05
N PHE A 677 -13.75 27.20 10.36
CA PHE A 677 -13.06 27.36 11.65
C PHE A 677 -14.04 27.28 12.83
N ARG A 678 -13.61 26.57 13.87
CA ARG A 678 -14.34 26.40 15.14
C ARG A 678 -13.37 26.57 16.30
N GLN A 679 -13.82 27.24 17.35
CA GLN A 679 -13.05 27.38 18.59
C GLN A 679 -12.94 26.04 19.32
N HIS A 680 -14.00 25.22 19.28
CA HIS A 680 -14.06 23.91 19.94
C HIS A 680 -13.64 22.76 19.01
N ALA A 681 -12.64 22.98 18.15
CA ALA A 681 -11.99 21.93 17.38
C ALA A 681 -10.63 21.60 17.99
N GLN A 682 -10.18 20.33 17.86
CA GLN A 682 -8.87 19.92 18.37
C GLN A 682 -7.76 20.71 17.67
N THR A 683 -6.87 21.32 18.46
CA THR A 683 -5.58 21.86 17.97
C THR A 683 -4.53 20.76 18.02
N ALA A 684 -3.70 20.63 16.98
CA ALA A 684 -2.67 19.59 16.93
C ALA A 684 -1.75 19.69 18.18
N LYS A 685 -1.44 18.55 18.81
CA LYS A 685 -0.52 18.51 19.95
C LYS A 685 0.91 18.83 19.46
N PRO A 686 1.66 19.74 20.11
CA PRO A 686 3.08 19.92 19.80
C PRO A 686 3.85 18.66 20.14
N LEU A 687 4.66 18.17 19.19
CA LEU A 687 5.63 17.10 19.39
C LEU A 687 6.62 17.53 20.48
N SER A 688 6.69 16.77 21.57
CA SER A 688 7.63 17.00 22.67
C SER A 688 9.09 16.86 22.22
N ASP A 689 9.93 17.81 22.63
CA ASP A 689 11.35 17.97 22.33
C ASP A 689 12.21 16.69 22.37
N GLY A 690 12.94 16.43 21.28
CA GLY A 690 13.91 15.34 21.16
C GLY A 690 14.77 15.40 19.89
N ILE A 691 15.67 16.40 19.81
CA ILE A 691 16.94 16.47 19.06
C ILE A 691 17.05 15.70 17.71
N GLY A 692 16.99 16.46 16.60
CA GLY A 692 18.09 16.47 15.62
C GLY A 692 17.95 15.68 14.31
N ILE A 693 17.77 16.45 13.23
CA ILE A 693 18.22 16.22 11.83
C ILE A 693 17.23 15.50 10.89
N GLY A 694 16.61 16.30 10.02
CA GLY A 694 16.05 15.86 8.74
C GLY A 694 14.78 16.60 8.35
N ARG A 695 14.88 17.61 7.48
CA ARG A 695 13.73 18.27 6.84
C ARG A 695 12.78 17.24 6.22
N PRO A 696 11.45 17.36 6.38
CA PRO A 696 10.51 16.60 5.57
C PRO A 696 10.50 17.16 4.15
N LEU A 697 10.75 16.29 3.17
CA LEU A 697 10.52 16.57 1.75
C LEU A 697 9.01 16.77 1.54
N ALA A 698 8.65 17.93 1.00
CA ALA A 698 7.31 18.24 0.54
C ALA A 698 6.92 17.32 -0.61
N TYR A 699 5.86 16.54 -0.46
CA TYR A 699 4.90 16.21 -1.52
C TYR A 699 3.62 15.75 -0.84
N TYR A 700 2.51 16.17 -1.40
CA TYR A 700 1.23 16.21 -0.70
C TYR A 700 0.27 17.27 -1.29
N SER A 701 0.68 18.52 -1.52
CA SER A 701 0.48 19.51 -0.43
C SER A 701 -0.05 18.80 0.82
N SER A 702 0.89 18.35 1.65
CA SER A 702 0.66 17.47 2.80
C SER A 702 0.00 18.23 3.95
N ASP A 703 -0.73 19.31 3.65
CA ASP A 703 -1.35 20.24 4.59
C ASP A 703 -2.80 19.84 4.92
N TYR A 704 -3.11 18.54 4.79
CA TYR A 704 -4.45 17.98 5.06
C TYR A 704 -4.47 16.88 6.12
N HIS A 705 -3.30 16.48 6.64
CA HIS A 705 -3.24 15.85 7.96
C HIS A 705 -2.96 16.95 8.97
N ASP A 706 -3.74 16.93 10.06
CA ASP A 706 -3.80 17.85 11.20
C ASP A 706 -2.79 18.99 11.20
N TYR A 707 -3.33 20.23 11.22
CA TYR A 707 -2.62 21.50 11.46
C TYR A 707 -1.09 21.36 11.48
N PRO A 708 -0.37 21.57 10.36
CA PRO A 708 1.01 22.00 10.52
C PRO A 708 0.91 23.26 11.37
N ASP A 709 1.57 23.28 12.55
CA ASP A 709 1.59 24.42 13.48
C ASP A 709 1.50 25.72 12.69
N LEU A 710 0.30 26.29 12.58
CA LEU A 710 0.16 27.65 12.13
C LEU A 710 0.61 28.41 13.36
N PRO A 711 1.80 29.03 13.37
CA PRO A 711 2.07 30.00 14.41
C PRO A 711 0.84 30.92 14.42
N ASN A 712 0.35 31.27 15.60
CA ASN A 712 -0.68 32.29 15.72
C ASN A 712 -0.09 33.59 15.13
N THR A 713 -0.19 33.74 13.81
CA THR A 713 0.25 34.91 13.08
C THR A 713 -0.86 35.94 13.22
N ASP A 714 -0.53 37.22 13.05
CA ASP A 714 -1.54 38.28 12.99
C ASP A 714 -2.54 38.11 11.81
N LEU A 715 -2.34 37.12 10.94
CA LEU A 715 -3.12 36.86 9.72
C LEU A 715 -4.13 35.71 9.86
N SER A 716 -4.05 34.93 10.95
CA SER A 716 -4.98 33.83 11.24
C SER A 716 -6.36 34.35 11.67
N ARG A 717 -7.36 33.46 11.63
CA ARG A 717 -8.74 33.78 12.04
C ARG A 717 -8.84 33.78 13.56
N GLU A 718 -9.48 34.81 14.12
CA GLU A 718 -9.75 34.90 15.56
C GLU A 718 -11.07 34.19 15.93
N PRO A 719 -11.18 33.60 17.13
CA PRO A 719 -12.43 33.02 17.62
C PRO A 719 -13.47 34.11 17.87
N LEU A 720 -14.71 33.85 17.42
CA LEU A 720 -15.85 34.73 17.61
C LEU A 720 -16.70 34.26 18.79
N LYS A 721 -17.37 35.20 19.45
CA LYS A 721 -18.41 34.83 20.42
C LYS A 721 -19.56 34.16 19.70
N LEU A 722 -20.18 33.15 20.33
CA LEU A 722 -21.30 32.42 19.73
C LEU A 722 -22.47 33.33 19.30
N SER A 723 -22.75 34.40 20.03
CA SER A 723 -23.78 35.39 19.68
C SER A 723 -23.45 36.15 18.38
N GLU A 724 -22.18 36.42 18.13
CA GLU A 724 -21.71 37.10 16.92
C GLU A 724 -21.73 36.11 15.76
N LEU A 725 -21.25 34.88 15.96
CA LEU A 725 -21.30 33.83 14.95
C LEU A 725 -22.73 33.54 14.47
N LYS A 726 -23.70 33.47 15.39
CA LYS A 726 -25.13 33.27 15.07
C LYS A 726 -25.76 34.45 14.32
N ALA A 727 -25.20 35.64 14.44
CA ALA A 727 -25.68 36.82 13.70
C ALA A 727 -25.17 36.85 12.25
N GLU A 728 -24.16 36.04 11.91
CA GLU A 728 -23.53 36.03 10.60
C GLU A 728 -24.11 34.93 9.70
N VAL A 729 -24.55 35.33 8.50
CA VAL A 729 -25.08 34.40 7.48
C VAL A 729 -23.96 33.78 6.65
N SER A 730 -22.91 34.55 6.38
CA SER A 730 -21.78 34.14 5.55
C SER A 730 -20.56 33.81 6.41
N PRO A 731 -19.78 32.76 6.05
CA PRO A 731 -18.56 32.43 6.78
C PRO A 731 -17.46 33.49 6.58
N ARG A 732 -16.53 33.54 7.55
CA ARG A 732 -15.33 34.36 7.46
C ARG A 732 -14.13 33.57 6.95
N ILE A 733 -13.23 34.23 6.24
CA ILE A 733 -11.95 33.66 5.82
C ILE A 733 -10.76 34.40 6.41
N SER A 734 -9.65 33.71 6.66
CA SER A 734 -8.41 34.30 7.14
C SER A 734 -7.70 35.10 6.04
N SER A 735 -6.77 35.98 6.44
CA SER A 735 -5.92 36.70 5.48
C SER A 735 -4.94 35.76 4.78
N GLU A 736 -4.50 34.69 5.45
CA GLU A 736 -3.66 33.64 4.87
C GLU A 736 -4.37 32.89 3.73
N ASP A 737 -5.62 32.45 3.96
CA ASP A 737 -6.42 31.79 2.93
C ASP A 737 -6.66 32.72 1.74
N LEU A 738 -6.91 34.02 1.98
CA LEU A 738 -7.07 34.99 0.90
C LEU A 738 -5.79 35.13 0.06
N ILE A 739 -4.61 35.18 0.69
CA ILE A 739 -3.32 35.28 -0.01
C ILE A 739 -3.06 34.02 -0.85
N ASP A 740 -3.28 32.84 -0.27
CA ASP A 740 -3.09 31.56 -0.94
C ASP A 740 -4.04 31.38 -2.12
N LEU A 741 -5.30 31.82 -1.98
CA LEU A 741 -6.33 31.70 -3.02
C LEU A 741 -6.20 32.77 -4.12
N CYS A 742 -5.57 33.91 -3.83
CA CYS A 742 -5.27 34.97 -4.80
C CYS A 742 -3.87 34.86 -5.43
N GLU A 743 -3.05 33.89 -5.02
CA GLU A 743 -1.66 33.68 -5.48
C GLU A 743 -0.75 34.93 -5.32
N LEU A 744 -0.97 35.74 -4.26
CA LEU A 744 -0.21 36.98 -4.05
C LEU A 744 1.19 36.67 -3.53
N THR A 745 2.24 37.28 -4.12
CA THR A 745 3.65 37.10 -3.69
C THR A 745 4.19 38.36 -3.02
N GLY A 746 4.73 38.23 -1.80
CA GLY A 746 5.24 39.36 -1.01
C GLY A 746 6.74 39.65 -1.19
N PRO A 747 7.22 40.83 -0.74
CA PRO A 747 8.63 41.17 -0.78
C PRO A 747 9.44 40.42 0.29
N ALA A 748 10.27 39.48 -0.16
CA ALA A 748 11.53 38.93 0.38
C ALA A 748 11.72 38.54 1.86
N HIS A 749 10.77 38.74 2.79
CA HIS A 749 10.95 38.37 4.21
C HIS A 749 10.11 37.17 4.69
N PHE A 750 9.19 36.65 3.87
CA PHE A 750 8.51 35.38 4.13
C PHE A 750 9.04 34.32 3.17
N LYS A 751 9.95 33.46 3.65
CA LYS A 751 10.45 32.32 2.88
C LYS A 751 9.38 31.22 2.83
N THR A 752 8.72 31.09 1.69
CA THR A 752 8.33 29.79 1.12
C THR A 752 8.50 29.87 -0.41
N PRO A 753 9.58 29.29 -0.98
CA PRO A 753 9.72 29.20 -2.42
C PRO A 753 9.09 27.90 -2.90
N VAL A 754 7.87 27.94 -3.42
CA VAL A 754 7.40 26.90 -4.36
C VAL A 754 6.79 27.61 -5.56
N LYS A 755 7.55 27.66 -6.66
CA LYS A 755 7.00 28.01 -7.98
C LYS A 755 5.99 26.92 -8.37
N ARG A 756 4.70 27.20 -8.23
CA ARG A 756 3.61 26.35 -8.77
C ARG A 756 3.42 26.60 -10.28
N PRO A 757 2.96 25.60 -11.06
CA PRO A 757 2.80 25.72 -12.52
C PRO A 757 1.74 26.77 -12.90
N LYS A 758 2.05 27.59 -13.91
CA LYS A 758 1.38 28.83 -14.34
C LYS A 758 -0.02 28.68 -14.99
N THR A 759 -0.85 27.71 -14.63
CA THR A 759 -2.08 27.42 -15.40
C THR A 759 -3.35 27.12 -14.61
N VAL A 760 -3.57 27.74 -13.44
CA VAL A 760 -4.88 27.66 -12.76
C VAL A 760 -5.60 29.01 -12.87
N LYS A 761 -6.78 29.05 -13.49
CA LYS A 761 -7.65 30.24 -13.48
C LYS A 761 -8.05 30.54 -12.02
N THR A 762 -7.86 31.78 -11.57
CA THR A 762 -8.18 32.21 -10.20
C THR A 762 -9.64 31.89 -9.84
N LYS A 763 -9.85 31.06 -8.80
CA LYS A 763 -11.18 30.63 -8.33
C LYS A 763 -11.95 31.70 -7.55
N ILE A 764 -11.34 32.86 -7.31
CA ILE A 764 -11.84 33.90 -6.41
C ILE A 764 -12.14 35.21 -7.14
N LEU A 765 -13.13 35.94 -6.62
CA LEU A 765 -13.39 37.34 -6.88
C LEU A 765 -13.34 38.11 -5.56
N ALA A 766 -12.33 38.95 -5.37
CA ALA A 766 -12.25 39.85 -4.23
C ALA A 766 -13.07 41.12 -4.52
N VAL A 767 -14.03 41.44 -3.67
CA VAL A 767 -14.91 42.60 -3.79
C VAL A 767 -14.60 43.58 -2.66
N ASP A 768 -14.00 44.71 -3.02
CA ASP A 768 -13.69 45.78 -2.08
C ASP A 768 -14.85 46.76 -2.01
N ILE A 769 -15.51 46.81 -0.86
CA ILE A 769 -16.71 47.64 -0.66
C ILE A 769 -16.42 49.02 -0.05
N ARG A 770 -15.13 49.40 0.05
CA ARG A 770 -14.71 50.72 0.54
C ARG A 770 -15.01 51.82 -0.49
N SER A 771 -14.87 53.07 -0.06
CA SER A 771 -14.94 54.23 -0.95
C SER A 771 -13.91 54.12 -2.08
N ALA A 772 -14.20 54.71 -3.24
CA ALA A 772 -13.26 54.74 -4.36
C ALA A 772 -11.93 55.43 -3.98
N GLU A 773 -11.97 56.39 -3.04
CA GLU A 773 -10.78 57.05 -2.50
C GLU A 773 -9.90 56.07 -1.70
N ASP A 774 -10.50 55.29 -0.79
CA ASP A 774 -9.76 54.30 0.01
C ASP A 774 -9.22 53.14 -0.82
N PHE A 775 -9.94 52.74 -1.87
CA PHE A 775 -9.47 51.77 -2.85
C PHE A 775 -8.25 52.29 -3.61
N GLY A 776 -8.27 53.57 -4.00
CA GLY A 776 -7.17 54.26 -4.65
C GLY A 776 -5.93 54.42 -3.77
N ARG A 777 -6.08 54.46 -2.43
CA ARG A 777 -4.95 54.53 -1.48
C ARG A 777 -4.21 53.20 -1.32
N GLY A 778 -4.79 52.08 -1.77
CA GLY A 778 -4.19 50.75 -1.71
C GLY A 778 -5.24 49.65 -1.70
N HIS A 779 -5.14 48.68 -2.62
CA HIS A 779 -6.12 47.59 -2.77
C HIS A 779 -5.43 46.25 -3.07
N VAL A 780 -6.17 45.14 -2.89
CA VAL A 780 -5.69 43.80 -3.25
C VAL A 780 -5.65 43.68 -4.78
N GLN A 781 -4.53 43.21 -5.34
CA GLN A 781 -4.39 43.03 -6.78
C GLN A 781 -5.52 42.15 -7.36
N GLY A 782 -6.19 42.64 -8.41
CA GLY A 782 -7.31 41.92 -9.04
C GLY A 782 -8.66 42.03 -8.32
N SER A 783 -8.76 42.81 -7.24
CA SER A 783 -10.04 43.10 -6.59
C SER A 783 -10.89 44.12 -7.37
N VAL A 784 -12.21 44.01 -7.24
CA VAL A 784 -13.19 44.91 -7.86
C VAL A 784 -13.77 45.83 -6.79
N ASN A 785 -13.77 47.14 -7.03
CA ASN A 785 -14.37 48.10 -6.11
C ASN A 785 -15.89 48.24 -6.35
N ILE A 786 -16.69 47.95 -5.32
CA ILE A 786 -18.15 48.11 -5.30
C ILE A 786 -18.55 48.84 -4.02
N PRO A 787 -18.48 50.18 -3.97
CA PRO A 787 -18.72 50.94 -2.73
C PRO A 787 -20.14 50.72 -2.19
N TYR A 788 -20.26 50.27 -0.93
CA TYR A 788 -21.55 49.87 -0.34
C TYR A 788 -22.63 50.96 -0.43
N GLY A 789 -22.27 52.21 -0.14
CA GLY A 789 -23.21 53.34 -0.15
C GLY A 789 -23.77 53.73 -1.52
N SER A 790 -23.21 53.20 -2.61
CA SER A 790 -23.65 53.44 -3.99
C SER A 790 -23.92 52.14 -4.77
N ALA A 791 -23.90 50.98 -4.09
CA ALA A 791 -24.02 49.68 -4.74
C ALA A 791 -25.47 49.20 -4.88
N CYS A 792 -26.37 49.66 -4.01
CA CYS A 792 -27.75 49.20 -3.94
C CYS A 792 -28.74 50.34 -4.24
N THR A 793 -29.85 50.00 -4.89
CA THR A 793 -31.03 50.88 -5.01
C THR A 793 -31.74 51.00 -3.66
N PRO A 794 -32.62 52.00 -3.47
CA PRO A 794 -33.46 52.10 -2.27
C PRO A 794 -34.33 50.85 -2.02
N ASP A 795 -34.66 50.11 -3.09
CA ASP A 795 -35.45 48.89 -3.05
C ASP A 795 -34.61 47.62 -2.75
N GLY A 796 -33.29 47.77 -2.59
CA GLY A 796 -32.39 46.66 -2.26
C GLY A 796 -31.97 45.80 -3.45
N GLU A 797 -31.97 46.35 -4.67
CA GLU A 797 -31.38 45.68 -5.84
C GLU A 797 -29.96 46.23 -6.12
N LEU A 798 -29.08 45.41 -6.69
CA LEU A 798 -27.75 45.88 -7.11
C LEU A 798 -27.88 46.80 -8.34
N LEU A 799 -27.34 48.02 -8.25
CA LEU A 799 -27.31 48.97 -9.36
C LEU A 799 -26.51 48.39 -10.54
N GLN A 800 -27.03 48.50 -11.77
CA GLN A 800 -26.33 48.02 -12.95
C GLN A 800 -25.16 48.95 -13.32
N CYS A 801 -23.93 48.48 -13.11
CA CYS A 801 -22.70 49.14 -13.49
C CYS A 801 -21.66 48.10 -13.92
N PRO A 802 -20.53 48.48 -14.55
CA PRO A 802 -19.52 47.51 -14.99
C PRO A 802 -19.00 46.59 -13.87
N ALA A 803 -18.92 47.11 -12.63
CA ALA A 803 -18.46 46.36 -11.47
C ALA A 803 -19.49 45.33 -10.96
N THR A 804 -20.78 45.67 -10.94
CA THR A 804 -21.85 44.72 -10.59
C THR A 804 -22.17 43.76 -11.73
N HIS A 805 -21.93 44.16 -12.99
CA HIS A 805 -21.97 43.25 -14.13
C HIS A 805 -20.88 42.19 -14.01
N LEU A 806 -19.64 42.58 -13.65
CA LEU A 806 -18.57 41.62 -13.34
C LEU A 806 -18.96 40.66 -12.21
N LEU A 807 -19.60 41.16 -11.14
CA LEU A 807 -20.12 40.31 -10.06
C LEU A 807 -21.14 39.28 -10.59
N ALA A 808 -22.05 39.70 -11.48
CA ALA A 808 -23.04 38.82 -12.10
C ALA A 808 -22.42 37.81 -13.08
N THR A 809 -21.41 38.20 -13.87
CA THR A 809 -20.69 37.30 -14.81
C THR A 809 -19.88 36.23 -14.07
N HIS A 810 -19.52 36.47 -12.80
CA HIS A 810 -18.73 35.56 -11.97
C HIS A 810 -19.57 34.76 -10.97
N LYS A 811 -20.89 34.67 -11.14
CA LYS A 811 -21.80 33.86 -10.32
C LYS A 811 -21.31 32.40 -10.30
N GLY A 812 -20.75 31.97 -9.17
CA GLY A 812 -20.15 30.63 -9.00
C GLY A 812 -18.66 30.61 -8.61
N ARG A 813 -17.95 31.75 -8.62
CA ARG A 813 -16.63 31.85 -7.96
C ARG A 813 -16.80 32.14 -6.46
N VAL A 814 -15.75 31.91 -5.68
CA VAL A 814 -15.73 32.33 -4.27
C VAL A 814 -15.63 33.86 -4.23
N ILE A 815 -16.61 34.52 -3.64
CA ILE A 815 -16.68 35.98 -3.51
C ILE A 815 -16.18 36.33 -2.12
N VAL A 816 -15.12 37.13 -2.04
CA VAL A 816 -14.58 37.60 -0.74
C VAL A 816 -14.85 39.09 -0.60
N VAL A 817 -15.66 39.47 0.39
CA VAL A 817 -15.98 40.86 0.68
C VAL A 817 -14.90 41.46 1.60
N LEU A 818 -14.27 42.55 1.15
CA LEU A 818 -13.16 43.24 1.83
C LEU A 818 -13.64 44.59 2.43
N MET A 819 -13.39 44.85 3.72
CA MET A 819 -13.68 46.16 4.35
C MET A 819 -12.88 46.43 5.65
N LEU A 820 -13.04 47.64 6.24
CA LEU A 820 -12.36 48.13 7.44
C LEU A 820 -13.17 48.04 8.76
N CYS A 821 -14.53 48.02 8.76
CA CYS A 821 -15.36 47.59 9.91
C CYS A 821 -16.89 47.61 9.64
N VAL A 822 -17.64 46.79 10.42
CA VAL A 822 -19.11 46.67 10.67
C VAL A 822 -20.09 46.51 9.47
N CYS A 823 -19.90 47.18 8.34
CA CYS A 823 -20.80 47.04 7.17
C CYS A 823 -20.62 45.79 6.25
N PRO A 824 -19.55 44.95 6.31
CA PRO A 824 -19.40 43.85 5.35
C PRO A 824 -20.37 42.69 5.57
N LEU A 825 -20.82 42.47 6.82
CA LEU A 825 -21.78 41.41 7.15
C LEU A 825 -23.15 41.68 6.51
N GLN A 826 -23.57 42.94 6.49
CA GLN A 826 -24.84 43.36 5.88
C GLN A 826 -24.80 43.20 4.36
N PHE A 827 -23.69 43.59 3.72
CA PHE A 827 -23.52 43.40 2.28
C PHE A 827 -23.41 41.92 1.90
N ALA A 828 -22.66 41.12 2.66
CA ALA A 828 -22.58 39.68 2.42
C ALA A 828 -23.94 38.99 2.59
N ALA A 829 -24.67 39.28 3.68
CA ALA A 829 -26.04 38.79 3.88
C ALA A 829 -26.98 39.24 2.76
N HIS A 830 -26.80 40.47 2.25
CA HIS A 830 -27.57 40.97 1.11
C HIS A 830 -27.28 40.19 -0.18
N LEU A 831 -26.01 39.87 -0.47
CA LEU A 831 -25.64 39.03 -1.60
C LEU A 831 -26.22 37.61 -1.47
N VAL A 832 -26.18 37.03 -0.27
CA VAL A 832 -26.81 35.72 0.00
C VAL A 832 -28.32 35.78 -0.24
N LYS A 833 -29.01 36.85 0.22
CA LYS A 833 -30.44 37.07 -0.04
C LYS A 833 -30.77 37.19 -1.54
N LEU A 834 -29.83 37.71 -2.34
CA LEU A 834 -29.92 37.75 -3.81
C LEU A 834 -29.47 36.44 -4.48
N ASN A 835 -29.32 35.35 -3.72
CA ASN A 835 -28.92 34.03 -4.17
C ASN A 835 -27.54 34.00 -4.88
N TYR A 836 -26.58 34.81 -4.39
CA TYR A 836 -25.17 34.66 -4.78
C TYR A 836 -24.53 33.57 -3.92
N PRO A 837 -24.04 32.47 -4.54
CA PRO A 837 -23.35 31.42 -3.80
C PRO A 837 -21.91 31.84 -3.49
N ARG A 838 -21.32 31.15 -2.52
CA ARG A 838 -19.90 31.19 -2.13
C ARG A 838 -19.42 32.57 -1.67
N VAL A 839 -20.26 33.27 -0.92
CA VAL A 839 -19.93 34.58 -0.34
C VAL A 839 -19.26 34.41 1.02
N CYS A 840 -18.07 34.98 1.16
CA CYS A 840 -17.27 35.03 2.39
C CYS A 840 -16.91 36.46 2.77
N VAL A 841 -16.59 36.68 4.05
CA VAL A 841 -16.07 37.95 4.57
C VAL A 841 -14.63 37.79 5.04
N LEU A 842 -13.76 38.76 4.78
CA LEU A 842 -12.39 38.74 5.30
C LEU A 842 -12.37 39.01 6.82
N ASP A 843 -11.81 38.08 7.59
CA ASP A 843 -11.63 38.23 9.03
C ASP A 843 -10.59 39.33 9.35
N GLY A 844 -10.91 40.20 10.31
CA GLY A 844 -10.09 41.39 10.65
C GLY A 844 -10.01 42.46 9.54
N GLY A 845 -10.62 42.21 8.38
CA GLY A 845 -10.72 43.15 7.28
C GLY A 845 -9.38 43.55 6.64
N MET A 846 -9.40 44.65 5.89
CA MET A 846 -8.21 45.16 5.18
C MET A 846 -7.06 45.60 6.11
N ASN A 847 -7.31 45.74 7.42
CA ASN A 847 -6.26 46.11 8.37
C ASN A 847 -5.25 44.98 8.60
N LYS A 848 -5.72 43.71 8.67
CA LYS A 848 -4.82 42.54 8.72
C LYS A 848 -3.97 42.41 7.45
N MET A 849 -4.49 42.85 6.30
CA MET A 849 -3.74 42.86 5.03
C MET A 849 -2.70 43.98 4.93
N LYS A 850 -2.85 45.11 5.64
CA LYS A 850 -1.87 46.22 5.57
C LYS A 850 -0.49 45.83 6.08
N SER A 851 -0.39 44.96 7.08
CA SER A 851 0.88 44.50 7.65
C SER A 851 1.71 43.63 6.68
N THR A 852 1.08 43.10 5.63
CA THR A 852 1.71 42.18 4.66
C THR A 852 2.50 42.89 3.55
N GLY A 853 2.24 44.17 3.30
CA GLY A 853 2.83 44.91 2.17
C GLY A 853 2.32 44.48 0.78
N LEU A 854 1.26 43.67 0.69
CA LEU A 854 0.69 43.13 -0.55
C LEU A 854 -0.36 44.04 -1.22
N LEU A 855 -0.52 45.28 -0.75
CA LEU A 855 -1.48 46.22 -1.30
C LEU A 855 -0.89 46.99 -2.48
N THR A 856 -1.58 46.93 -3.62
CA THR A 856 -1.23 47.69 -4.82
C THR A 856 -1.67 49.13 -4.65
N VAL A 857 -0.73 50.08 -4.79
CA VAL A 857 -1.02 51.51 -4.89
C VAL A 857 -0.92 51.91 -6.37
N PRO A 858 -1.92 52.57 -6.96
CA PRO A 858 -1.83 53.05 -8.33
C PRO A 858 -0.67 54.05 -8.47
N SER A 859 0.15 53.88 -9.50
CA SER A 859 1.18 54.86 -9.86
C SER A 859 0.53 56.23 -10.07
N PRO A 860 1.07 57.33 -9.53
CA PRO A 860 0.55 58.66 -9.85
C PRO A 860 0.61 58.83 -11.37
N GLN A 861 -0.55 59.09 -11.99
CA GLN A 861 -0.59 59.50 -13.39
C GLN A 861 0.18 60.82 -13.48
N ILE A 862 1.37 60.79 -14.09
CA ILE A 862 2.15 61.98 -14.45
C ILE A 862 1.56 62.56 -15.72
#